data_AF-A0A1J4L3H6-F1
#
_entry.id   AF-A0A1J4L3H6-F1
#
_cell.length_a   1.000
_cell.length_b   1.000
_cell.length_c   1.000
_cell.angle_alpha   90.00
_cell.angle_beta   90.00
_cell.angle_gamma   90.00
#
_symmetry.space_group_name_H-M   'P 1'
#
loop_
_entity.id
_entity.type
_entity.pdbx_description
1 polymer ?
#
loop_
_entity_poly.entity_id
_entity_poly.type
_entity_poly.pdbx_seq_one_letter_code
_entity_poly.pdbx_strand_id
1 'polypeptide(L)'
;MGPDASIQKLPANERTLDLSDKKLCFIPVKFSKKSKLAALILSKNQIHELPKNLRKLTNLVMSFNELTEITNDMEDGLLSYPLIESIDFSYNLLATFPSSVSNIRTLKTLSLFGNQITALDCSQSSLTYLDLGHNQLTSPPQIPETLQTLVLDCNHITDLKNLKNTSKITRLCLSLNKLELIDHSLSFPALTTLDVSRNSLKKLPNLLKVTPHLRQIDASDNLITELPNFPRTISEIVMRNNQISKLPDNFSNLSCLGSADFSQNLLEELPALPTVLQTLIIYDNRITSTEVSSLPDLSRFYIMNNRLTEIPNYKSNSLSEYFLSSNQIRRIDCNLLSKALNRLDITDNEVEELPDALFDSNIQNGSNQSLKLTHIYASKNKIKSLPPKYLESELIYLNLSENPIEELPKTNPPLLEQLYVEKCNLTSIPLPNEKSDELIELMASYNRISEIPSFTKLLILNLSNNSIQNFPLNLPPTIKFIDLSGNEIAELPDEFEYNELETIELSFNKISKLPSQIKLPKLQTLKIRSNPIHGTFNTTGLPSLVYLDATETNLTFTDDILQVERVLISNDSIIQKIEENPTEISENTESTHSTTNSTTKSSSQSSQSEQENDQNDSDREISYEEKSNIENIKLSSQEKSKKGEKSNSTEKLYTSSQENLSVTENSSQEIFSEISSSSKSNTKIIENVFRFDHFTDISYSTFRHERESLEDFILIEKSENTIFTGLFDARSGGKFAQKTINTLRKLINENPLNFTSDYFHIVCNKITDLLHDKTVFDGSSMAVIMMKNKEVLFTTIGDPRIIISKAEKGGVRVVQDNLESRRRCGNKYYGQLTISKTVGDHLVYGIDIKAQPMSLEIEENDRFLVMLSASVFEMLSMDQFDEICCQAKTANDVVMALKYTAMANMSSDNISVIAIELTQ
;
A
#
# COMPACT_ATOMS: atom_id res chain seq x y z
N MET A 1 -32.77 -3.14 -24.39
CA MET A 1 -33.80 -3.58 -25.37
C MET A 1 -34.99 -4.10 -24.58
N GLY A 2 -36.22 -3.77 -24.98
CA GLY A 2 -37.45 -3.97 -24.23
C GLY A 2 -38.04 -5.39 -24.25
N PRO A 3 -39.25 -5.59 -23.67
CA PRO A 3 -39.88 -6.90 -23.40
C PRO A 3 -40.44 -7.64 -24.63
N ASP A 4 -39.96 -7.33 -25.84
CA ASP A 4 -40.50 -7.85 -27.10
C ASP A 4 -39.48 -8.73 -27.86
N ALA A 5 -38.77 -9.59 -27.13
CA ALA A 5 -37.89 -10.60 -27.73
C ALA A 5 -38.77 -11.75 -28.26
N SER A 6 -38.99 -11.76 -29.58
CA SER A 6 -39.69 -12.84 -30.29
C SER A 6 -39.14 -14.21 -29.87
N ILE A 7 -40.01 -15.13 -29.44
CA ILE A 7 -39.62 -16.47 -28.97
C ILE A 7 -38.89 -17.21 -30.10
N GLN A 8 -37.57 -17.40 -29.96
CA GLN A 8 -36.78 -18.16 -30.92
C GLN A 8 -36.75 -19.64 -30.52
N LYS A 9 -36.78 -20.54 -31.51
CA LYS A 9 -36.66 -21.98 -31.29
C LYS A 9 -35.19 -22.36 -31.29
N LEU A 10 -34.69 -22.89 -30.17
CA LEU A 10 -33.29 -23.33 -30.08
C LEU A 10 -32.99 -24.44 -31.10
N PRO A 11 -31.89 -24.36 -31.87
CA PRO A 11 -31.38 -25.45 -32.66
C PRO A 11 -31.25 -26.74 -31.83
N ALA A 12 -31.74 -27.87 -32.37
CA ALA A 12 -31.78 -29.14 -31.64
C ALA A 12 -30.39 -29.71 -31.26
N ASN A 13 -29.31 -29.18 -31.83
CA ASN A 13 -27.94 -29.65 -31.62
C ASN A 13 -27.11 -28.78 -30.65
N GLU A 14 -27.68 -27.69 -30.15
CA GLU A 14 -26.98 -26.78 -29.26
C GLU A 14 -26.71 -27.44 -27.89
N ARG A 15 -25.46 -27.35 -27.43
CA ARG A 15 -24.99 -27.98 -26.18
C ARG A 15 -24.85 -27.00 -25.03
N THR A 16 -24.63 -25.72 -25.33
CA THR A 16 -24.53 -24.65 -24.34
C THR A 16 -25.38 -23.50 -24.82
N LEU A 17 -26.19 -22.95 -23.93
CA LEU A 17 -26.98 -21.76 -24.18
C LEU A 17 -26.63 -20.74 -23.10
N ASP A 18 -26.09 -19.61 -23.54
CA ASP A 18 -25.74 -18.48 -22.69
C ASP A 18 -26.68 -17.31 -23.00
N LEU A 19 -27.48 -16.93 -22.00
CA LEU A 19 -28.41 -15.81 -22.04
C LEU A 19 -28.01 -14.73 -21.02
N SER A 20 -26.74 -14.66 -20.63
CA SER A 20 -26.28 -13.76 -19.59
C SER A 20 -26.35 -12.29 -20.01
N ASP A 21 -26.61 -11.41 -19.04
CA ASP A 21 -26.63 -9.95 -19.19
C ASP A 21 -27.56 -9.49 -20.33
N LYS A 22 -28.81 -9.95 -20.26
CA LYS A 22 -29.86 -9.64 -21.25
C LYS A 22 -31.07 -8.95 -20.63
N LYS A 23 -31.04 -8.66 -19.31
CA LYS A 23 -32.16 -8.07 -18.56
C LYS A 23 -33.44 -8.87 -18.72
N LEU A 24 -33.32 -10.21 -18.76
CA LEU A 24 -34.43 -11.11 -18.99
C LEU A 24 -35.20 -11.37 -17.69
N CYS A 25 -36.53 -11.28 -17.73
CA CYS A 25 -37.39 -11.75 -16.63
C CYS A 25 -37.91 -13.18 -16.87
N PHE A 26 -37.78 -13.68 -18.10
CA PHE A 26 -38.18 -15.02 -18.53
C PHE A 26 -37.24 -15.50 -19.64
N ILE A 27 -37.21 -16.82 -19.87
CA ILE A 27 -36.38 -17.41 -20.92
C ILE A 27 -37.11 -17.31 -22.27
N PRO A 28 -36.60 -16.54 -23.26
CA PRO A 28 -37.31 -16.27 -24.52
C PRO A 28 -37.18 -17.41 -25.53
N VAL A 29 -36.96 -18.64 -25.07
CA VAL A 29 -36.63 -19.80 -25.90
C VAL A 29 -37.54 -20.98 -25.55
N LYS A 30 -38.16 -21.58 -26.57
CA LYS A 30 -38.87 -22.85 -26.41
C LYS A 30 -37.93 -24.02 -26.66
N PHE A 31 -37.70 -24.82 -25.62
CA PHE A 31 -36.88 -26.02 -25.70
C PHE A 31 -37.64 -27.20 -26.30
N SER A 32 -37.04 -27.89 -27.27
CA SER A 32 -37.62 -29.12 -27.83
C SER A 32 -37.36 -30.32 -26.91
N LYS A 33 -38.26 -31.32 -26.91
CA LYS A 33 -38.04 -32.60 -26.19
C LYS A 33 -36.79 -33.36 -26.64
N LYS A 34 -36.20 -33.02 -27.80
CA LYS A 34 -34.97 -33.59 -28.35
C LYS A 34 -33.73 -32.71 -28.10
N SER A 35 -33.84 -31.69 -27.25
CA SER A 35 -32.74 -30.79 -26.93
C SER A 35 -31.50 -31.57 -26.44
N LYS A 36 -30.34 -31.21 -26.97
CA LYS A 36 -29.03 -31.73 -26.55
C LYS A 36 -28.31 -30.78 -25.57
N LEU A 37 -29.03 -29.80 -25.04
CA LEU A 37 -28.48 -28.79 -24.13
C LEU A 37 -27.92 -29.45 -22.87
N ALA A 38 -26.64 -29.21 -22.63
CA ALA A 38 -25.86 -29.70 -21.49
C ALA A 38 -25.55 -28.59 -20.48
N ALA A 39 -25.41 -27.35 -20.93
CA ALA A 39 -25.18 -26.19 -20.07
C ALA A 39 -26.17 -25.05 -20.36
N LEU A 40 -26.75 -24.48 -19.32
CA LEU A 40 -27.63 -23.32 -19.40
C LEU A 40 -27.09 -22.23 -18.47
N ILE A 41 -26.70 -21.10 -19.04
CA ILE A 41 -26.12 -19.95 -18.33
C ILE A 41 -27.10 -18.79 -18.43
N LEU A 42 -27.57 -18.33 -17.27
CA LEU A 42 -28.64 -17.36 -17.12
C LEU A 42 -28.21 -16.17 -16.24
N SER A 43 -26.91 -15.97 -16.06
CA SER A 43 -26.37 -14.99 -15.12
C SER A 43 -26.74 -13.53 -15.46
N LYS A 44 -26.77 -12.64 -14.47
CA LYS A 44 -27.06 -11.20 -14.70
C LYS A 44 -28.41 -10.95 -15.39
N ASN A 45 -29.46 -11.60 -14.88
CA ASN A 45 -30.84 -11.45 -15.34
C ASN A 45 -31.79 -11.34 -14.13
N GLN A 46 -33.10 -11.45 -14.36
CA GLN A 46 -34.15 -11.41 -13.33
C GLN A 46 -35.12 -12.59 -13.54
N ILE A 47 -34.57 -13.78 -13.81
CA ILE A 47 -35.37 -14.95 -14.21
C ILE A 47 -35.98 -15.63 -12.98
N HIS A 48 -37.32 -15.70 -12.93
CA HIS A 48 -38.07 -16.30 -11.82
C HIS A 48 -38.64 -17.70 -12.10
N GLU A 49 -38.44 -18.24 -13.31
CA GLU A 49 -38.93 -19.56 -13.74
C GLU A 49 -37.84 -20.32 -14.51
N LEU A 50 -37.68 -21.61 -14.21
CA LEU A 50 -36.77 -22.50 -14.93
C LEU A 50 -37.51 -23.41 -15.94
N PRO A 51 -36.90 -23.72 -17.09
CA PRO A 51 -37.56 -24.51 -18.12
C PRO A 51 -37.59 -25.98 -17.72
N LYS A 52 -38.75 -26.63 -17.76
CA LYS A 52 -38.89 -28.04 -17.33
C LYS A 52 -38.41 -29.03 -18.41
N ASN A 53 -37.96 -30.23 -18.00
CA ASN A 53 -37.65 -31.40 -18.86
C ASN A 53 -36.40 -31.32 -19.76
N LEU A 54 -35.34 -30.61 -19.35
CA LEU A 54 -34.06 -30.60 -20.08
C LEU A 54 -33.25 -31.89 -19.79
N ARG A 55 -33.56 -32.97 -20.53
CA ARG A 55 -33.04 -34.34 -20.30
C ARG A 55 -31.52 -34.52 -20.39
N LYS A 56 -30.79 -33.54 -20.91
CA LYS A 56 -29.33 -33.59 -21.10
C LYS A 56 -28.58 -32.54 -20.29
N LEU A 57 -29.28 -31.70 -19.54
CA LEU A 57 -28.68 -30.62 -18.77
C LEU A 57 -27.85 -31.20 -17.62
N THR A 58 -26.57 -30.83 -17.59
CA THR A 58 -25.60 -31.22 -16.56
C THR A 58 -25.13 -30.02 -15.75
N ASN A 59 -25.19 -28.80 -16.31
CA ASN A 59 -24.76 -27.58 -15.65
C ASN A 59 -25.80 -26.46 -15.77
N LEU A 60 -26.12 -25.80 -14.66
CA LEU A 60 -26.98 -24.64 -14.59
C LEU A 60 -26.28 -23.52 -13.82
N VAL A 61 -26.22 -22.33 -14.42
CA VAL A 61 -25.63 -21.13 -13.80
C VAL A 61 -26.68 -20.02 -13.75
N MET A 62 -26.98 -19.56 -12.55
CA MET A 62 -28.02 -18.57 -12.20
C MET A 62 -27.42 -17.42 -11.36
N SER A 63 -26.13 -17.14 -11.51
CA SER A 63 -25.45 -16.14 -10.68
C SER A 63 -25.87 -14.70 -10.99
N PHE A 64 -25.82 -13.78 -10.01
CA PHE A 64 -26.20 -12.37 -10.20
C PHE A 64 -27.62 -12.18 -10.73
N ASN A 65 -28.61 -12.91 -10.20
CA ASN A 65 -30.02 -12.79 -10.63
C ASN A 65 -30.92 -12.04 -9.64
N GLU A 66 -30.34 -11.43 -8.60
CA GLU A 66 -31.05 -10.69 -7.55
C GLU A 66 -32.16 -11.51 -6.86
N LEU A 67 -32.03 -12.86 -6.86
CA LEU A 67 -33.07 -13.75 -6.33
C LEU A 67 -33.11 -13.68 -4.80
N THR A 68 -34.27 -13.38 -4.24
CA THR A 68 -34.51 -13.39 -2.79
C THR A 68 -34.99 -14.75 -2.28
N GLU A 69 -35.63 -15.54 -3.13
CA GLU A 69 -36.07 -16.91 -2.86
C GLU A 69 -36.00 -17.80 -4.11
N ILE A 70 -36.01 -19.12 -3.89
CA ILE A 70 -36.24 -20.09 -4.96
C ILE A 70 -37.74 -20.35 -5.04
N THR A 71 -38.37 -19.97 -6.15
CA THR A 71 -39.81 -20.18 -6.33
C THR A 71 -40.14 -21.67 -6.55
N ASN A 72 -41.39 -22.05 -6.30
CA ASN A 72 -41.86 -23.43 -6.55
C ASN A 72 -41.63 -23.87 -8.01
N ASP A 73 -41.77 -22.96 -8.98
CA ASP A 73 -41.54 -23.29 -10.39
C ASP A 73 -40.06 -23.49 -10.72
N MET A 74 -39.15 -22.76 -10.07
CA MET A 74 -37.72 -23.00 -10.17
C MET A 74 -37.36 -24.35 -9.55
N GLU A 75 -37.89 -24.64 -8.36
CA GLU A 75 -37.70 -25.92 -7.67
C GLU A 75 -38.17 -27.11 -8.53
N ASP A 76 -39.38 -27.03 -9.09
CA ASP A 76 -39.90 -27.98 -10.08
C ASP A 76 -38.97 -28.15 -11.29
N GLY A 77 -38.42 -27.03 -11.78
CA GLY A 77 -37.45 -27.00 -12.87
C GLY A 77 -36.21 -27.81 -12.53
N LEU A 78 -35.59 -27.53 -11.37
CA LEU A 78 -34.40 -28.22 -10.87
C LEU A 78 -34.64 -29.73 -10.73
N LEU A 79 -35.77 -30.13 -10.13
CA LEU A 79 -36.15 -31.53 -9.94
C LEU A 79 -36.43 -32.25 -11.27
N SER A 80 -36.73 -31.52 -12.34
CA SER A 80 -37.02 -32.09 -13.67
C SER A 80 -35.77 -32.45 -14.48
N TYR A 81 -34.55 -32.15 -13.99
CA TYR A 81 -33.28 -32.38 -14.70
C TYR A 81 -32.62 -33.69 -14.26
N PRO A 82 -32.75 -34.80 -15.03
CA PRO A 82 -32.32 -36.12 -14.58
C PRO A 82 -30.80 -36.35 -14.56
N LEU A 83 -30.02 -35.43 -15.14
CA LEU A 83 -28.56 -35.55 -15.29
C LEU A 83 -27.82 -34.33 -14.73
N ILE A 84 -28.49 -33.44 -13.99
CA ILE A 84 -27.84 -32.23 -13.47
C ILE A 84 -26.75 -32.62 -12.47
N GLU A 85 -25.53 -32.12 -12.69
CA GLU A 85 -24.36 -32.42 -11.85
C GLU A 85 -23.85 -31.17 -11.12
N SER A 86 -24.06 -29.99 -11.68
CA SER A 86 -23.58 -28.71 -11.15
C SER A 86 -24.66 -27.64 -11.21
N ILE A 87 -24.86 -26.95 -10.09
CA ILE A 87 -25.78 -25.83 -9.94
C ILE A 87 -25.03 -24.67 -9.27
N ASP A 88 -25.11 -23.49 -9.87
CA ASP A 88 -24.54 -22.25 -9.33
C ASP A 88 -25.63 -21.17 -9.19
N PHE A 89 -25.85 -20.73 -7.95
CA PHE A 89 -26.76 -19.64 -7.57
C PHE A 89 -26.00 -18.51 -6.84
N SER A 90 -24.72 -18.34 -7.12
CA SER A 90 -23.87 -17.37 -6.43
C SER A 90 -24.28 -15.92 -6.70
N TYR A 91 -23.98 -15.00 -5.79
CA TYR A 91 -24.31 -13.58 -5.90
C TYR A 91 -25.81 -13.34 -6.14
N ASN A 92 -26.63 -13.91 -5.26
CA ASN A 92 -28.06 -13.63 -5.18
C ASN A 92 -28.36 -13.12 -3.75
N LEU A 93 -29.64 -12.97 -3.40
CA LEU A 93 -30.09 -12.46 -2.10
C LEU A 93 -30.81 -13.56 -1.31
N LEU A 94 -30.45 -14.84 -1.52
CA LEU A 94 -31.16 -15.98 -0.97
C LEU A 94 -30.91 -16.09 0.54
N ALA A 95 -31.97 -16.03 1.35
CA ALA A 95 -31.90 -16.28 2.78
C ALA A 95 -31.94 -17.79 3.14
N THR A 96 -32.51 -18.59 2.25
CA THR A 96 -32.66 -20.05 2.38
C THR A 96 -32.56 -20.72 1.00
N PHE A 97 -32.22 -22.00 0.97
CA PHE A 97 -32.25 -22.82 -0.25
C PHE A 97 -33.10 -24.08 -0.02
N PRO A 98 -33.93 -24.53 -0.99
CA PRO A 98 -34.90 -25.59 -0.76
C PRO A 98 -34.22 -26.94 -0.46
N SER A 99 -34.71 -27.64 0.57
CA SER A 99 -34.17 -28.95 0.99
C SER A 99 -34.36 -30.05 -0.06
N SER A 100 -35.32 -29.86 -0.97
CA SER A 100 -35.60 -30.77 -2.09
C SER A 100 -34.42 -30.92 -3.06
N VAL A 101 -33.43 -30.02 -3.03
CA VAL A 101 -32.16 -30.21 -3.75
C VAL A 101 -31.50 -31.55 -3.39
N SER A 102 -31.73 -32.05 -2.17
CA SER A 102 -31.26 -33.37 -1.72
C SER A 102 -31.88 -34.54 -2.52
N ASN A 103 -33.00 -34.33 -3.21
CA ASN A 103 -33.62 -35.33 -4.08
C ASN A 103 -32.90 -35.48 -5.42
N ILE A 104 -32.04 -34.52 -5.79
CA ILE A 104 -31.27 -34.52 -7.03
C ILE A 104 -30.02 -35.40 -6.85
N ARG A 105 -30.18 -36.72 -6.97
CA ARG A 105 -29.13 -37.72 -6.70
C ARG A 105 -27.91 -37.67 -7.63
N THR A 106 -27.98 -36.89 -8.71
CA THR A 106 -26.87 -36.69 -9.64
C THR A 106 -26.03 -35.45 -9.31
N LEU A 107 -26.52 -34.57 -8.43
CA LEU A 107 -25.87 -33.32 -8.10
C LEU A 107 -24.59 -33.58 -7.30
N LYS A 108 -23.48 -33.05 -7.81
CA LYS A 108 -22.14 -33.16 -7.23
C LYS A 108 -21.62 -31.82 -6.72
N THR A 109 -22.00 -30.74 -7.39
CA THR A 109 -21.52 -29.38 -7.12
C THR A 109 -22.70 -28.44 -6.89
N LEU A 110 -22.67 -27.75 -5.75
CA LEU A 110 -23.61 -26.68 -5.43
C LEU A 110 -22.83 -25.44 -4.98
N SER A 111 -22.99 -24.33 -5.69
CA SER A 111 -22.44 -23.03 -5.30
C SER A 111 -23.56 -22.06 -4.92
N LEU A 112 -23.43 -21.51 -3.72
CA LEU A 112 -24.32 -20.51 -3.12
C LEU A 112 -23.50 -19.34 -2.57
N PHE A 113 -22.29 -19.14 -3.08
CA PHE A 113 -21.40 -18.06 -2.67
C PHE A 113 -22.08 -16.68 -2.77
N GLY A 114 -21.87 -15.78 -1.82
CA GLY A 114 -22.40 -14.41 -1.93
C GLY A 114 -23.93 -14.36 -1.86
N ASN A 115 -24.52 -14.97 -0.83
CA ASN A 115 -25.96 -14.95 -0.56
C ASN A 115 -26.21 -14.51 0.90
N GLN A 116 -27.44 -14.66 1.39
CA GLN A 116 -27.83 -14.32 2.76
C GLN A 116 -28.20 -15.57 3.58
N ILE A 117 -27.63 -16.73 3.22
CA ILE A 117 -28.05 -18.03 3.78
C ILE A 117 -27.68 -18.08 5.26
N THR A 118 -28.70 -18.34 6.09
CA THR A 118 -28.56 -18.47 7.54
C THR A 118 -28.50 -19.93 8.01
N ALA A 119 -29.07 -20.86 7.22
CA ALA A 119 -29.02 -22.30 7.47
C ALA A 119 -29.21 -23.09 6.16
N LEU A 120 -28.62 -24.29 6.10
CA LEU A 120 -28.82 -25.25 5.03
C LEU A 120 -28.73 -26.68 5.60
N ASP A 121 -29.64 -27.55 5.18
CA ASP A 121 -29.52 -29.00 5.37
C ASP A 121 -29.41 -29.68 4.01
N CYS A 122 -28.24 -30.27 3.76
CA CYS A 122 -27.95 -31.06 2.57
C CYS A 122 -27.43 -32.46 2.92
N SER A 123 -27.67 -32.92 4.16
CA SER A 123 -27.18 -34.20 4.70
C SER A 123 -27.54 -35.41 3.83
N GLN A 124 -28.69 -35.36 3.17
CA GLN A 124 -29.21 -36.44 2.32
C GLN A 124 -28.80 -36.31 0.84
N SER A 125 -28.00 -35.31 0.47
CA SER A 125 -27.56 -35.08 -0.91
C SER A 125 -26.39 -35.99 -1.31
N SER A 126 -26.03 -35.95 -2.60
CA SER A 126 -24.86 -36.64 -3.17
C SER A 126 -23.67 -35.71 -3.42
N LEU A 127 -23.67 -34.52 -2.80
CA LEU A 127 -22.69 -33.48 -3.07
C LEU A 127 -21.27 -33.94 -2.74
N THR A 128 -20.33 -33.54 -3.58
CA THR A 128 -18.88 -33.65 -3.38
C THR A 128 -18.22 -32.30 -3.17
N TYR A 129 -18.85 -31.23 -3.68
CA TYR A 129 -18.40 -29.84 -3.54
C TYR A 129 -19.59 -28.97 -3.11
N LEU A 130 -19.40 -28.20 -2.04
CA LEU A 130 -20.36 -27.22 -1.54
C LEU A 130 -19.64 -25.91 -1.23
N ASP A 131 -20.11 -24.83 -1.87
CA ASP A 131 -19.63 -23.48 -1.62
C ASP A 131 -20.74 -22.62 -1.02
N LEU A 132 -20.48 -22.15 0.19
CA LEU A 132 -21.32 -21.29 1.00
C LEU A 132 -20.53 -20.06 1.49
N GLY A 133 -19.45 -19.69 0.79
CA GLY A 133 -18.68 -18.51 1.13
C GLY A 133 -19.54 -17.24 1.07
N HIS A 134 -19.19 -16.22 1.86
CA HIS A 134 -19.89 -14.94 1.88
C HIS A 134 -21.41 -15.08 2.11
N ASN A 135 -21.78 -15.66 3.25
CA ASN A 135 -23.15 -15.89 3.70
C ASN A 135 -23.31 -15.48 5.17
N GLN A 136 -24.43 -15.83 5.80
CA GLN A 136 -24.79 -15.43 7.17
C GLN A 136 -24.82 -16.62 8.14
N LEU A 137 -24.04 -17.67 7.87
CA LEU A 137 -24.01 -18.88 8.68
C LEU A 137 -23.34 -18.62 10.03
N THR A 138 -23.98 -19.02 11.13
CA THR A 138 -23.41 -18.97 12.48
C THR A 138 -22.82 -20.31 12.94
N SER A 139 -23.12 -21.38 12.20
CA SER A 139 -22.57 -22.73 12.37
C SER A 139 -22.52 -23.45 11.01
N PRO A 140 -21.66 -24.47 10.82
CA PRO A 140 -21.62 -25.23 9.58
C PRO A 140 -22.96 -25.94 9.32
N PRO A 141 -23.36 -26.11 8.05
CA PRO A 141 -24.57 -26.84 7.69
C PRO A 141 -24.44 -28.33 8.01
N GLN A 142 -25.58 -29.02 8.01
CA GLN A 142 -25.57 -30.49 7.98
C GLN A 142 -25.21 -30.94 6.56
N ILE A 143 -24.11 -31.69 6.43
CA ILE A 143 -23.51 -32.07 5.14
C ILE A 143 -23.57 -33.57 4.88
N PRO A 144 -23.52 -34.03 3.62
CA PRO A 144 -23.51 -35.46 3.31
C PRO A 144 -22.12 -36.09 3.53
N GLU A 145 -22.09 -37.39 3.78
CA GLU A 145 -20.82 -38.15 3.93
C GLU A 145 -19.98 -38.21 2.64
N THR A 146 -20.56 -37.85 1.49
CA THR A 146 -19.87 -37.80 0.19
C THR A 146 -19.02 -36.55 -0.01
N LEU A 147 -19.21 -35.52 0.84
CA LEU A 147 -18.60 -34.21 0.63
C LEU A 147 -17.08 -34.27 0.77
N GLN A 148 -16.38 -33.68 -0.20
CA GLN A 148 -14.91 -33.62 -0.26
C GLN A 148 -14.40 -32.19 -0.07
N THR A 149 -15.09 -31.20 -0.64
CA THR A 149 -14.73 -29.78 -0.50
C THR A 149 -15.89 -29.01 0.11
N LEU A 150 -15.59 -28.27 1.17
CA LEU A 150 -16.52 -27.39 1.85
C LEU A 150 -15.90 -25.99 2.00
N VAL A 151 -16.53 -25.00 1.39
CA VAL A 151 -16.13 -23.59 1.46
C VAL A 151 -17.15 -22.83 2.30
N LEU A 152 -16.68 -22.23 3.39
CA LEU A 152 -17.48 -21.49 4.38
C LEU A 152 -16.84 -20.13 4.72
N ASP A 153 -15.98 -19.63 3.83
CA ASP A 153 -15.28 -18.36 4.03
C ASP A 153 -16.27 -17.20 4.22
N CYS A 154 -15.87 -16.13 4.89
CA CYS A 154 -16.70 -14.91 5.04
C CYS A 154 -18.10 -15.20 5.60
N ASN A 155 -18.18 -15.88 6.75
CA ASN A 155 -19.43 -16.16 7.45
C ASN A 155 -19.34 -15.67 8.92
N HIS A 156 -20.26 -16.11 9.77
CA HIS A 156 -20.30 -15.78 11.20
C HIS A 156 -20.12 -17.02 12.08
N ILE A 157 -19.39 -18.03 11.59
CA ILE A 157 -19.26 -19.32 12.26
C ILE A 157 -18.44 -19.18 13.54
N THR A 158 -18.99 -19.70 14.64
CA THR A 158 -18.36 -19.65 15.98
C THR A 158 -17.91 -21.02 16.50
N ASP A 159 -18.47 -22.12 15.99
CA ASP A 159 -18.02 -23.47 16.31
C ASP A 159 -18.20 -24.46 15.14
N LEU A 160 -17.54 -25.61 15.22
CA LEU A 160 -17.53 -26.63 14.16
C LEU A 160 -18.21 -27.96 14.57
N LYS A 161 -19.09 -27.96 15.58
CA LYS A 161 -19.66 -29.20 16.15
C LYS A 161 -20.42 -30.04 15.12
N ASN A 162 -21.07 -29.40 14.16
CA ASN A 162 -21.82 -30.07 13.07
C ASN A 162 -20.93 -30.85 12.11
N LEU A 163 -19.59 -30.72 12.19
CA LEU A 163 -18.64 -31.42 11.34
C LEU A 163 -17.96 -32.63 12.02
N LYS A 164 -18.44 -33.06 13.19
CA LYS A 164 -17.75 -34.10 14.01
C LYS A 164 -17.50 -35.44 13.30
N ASN A 165 -18.34 -35.83 12.33
CA ASN A 165 -18.30 -37.15 11.69
C ASN A 165 -17.97 -37.10 10.19
N THR A 166 -17.24 -36.09 9.72
CA THR A 166 -17.04 -35.86 8.28
C THR A 166 -15.73 -36.51 7.79
N SER A 167 -15.80 -37.78 7.38
CA SER A 167 -14.60 -38.58 7.09
C SER A 167 -14.00 -38.38 5.70
N LYS A 168 -14.72 -37.78 4.74
CA LYS A 168 -14.28 -37.64 3.34
C LYS A 168 -13.83 -36.24 2.94
N ILE A 169 -13.99 -35.23 3.81
CA ILE A 169 -13.55 -33.87 3.50
C ILE A 169 -12.03 -33.86 3.33
N THR A 170 -11.57 -33.39 2.17
CA THR A 170 -10.17 -33.20 1.81
C THR A 170 -9.77 -31.71 1.85
N ARG A 171 -10.72 -30.80 1.60
CA ARG A 171 -10.52 -29.34 1.66
C ARG A 171 -11.62 -28.66 2.48
N LEU A 172 -11.20 -27.89 3.47
CA LEU A 172 -12.09 -27.10 4.35
C LEU A 172 -11.58 -25.67 4.41
N CYS A 173 -12.43 -24.72 4.01
CA CYS A 173 -12.13 -23.28 4.02
C CYS A 173 -13.09 -22.57 4.98
N LEU A 174 -12.53 -21.87 5.96
CA LEU A 174 -13.21 -21.19 7.07
C LEU A 174 -12.61 -19.80 7.29
N SER A 175 -11.98 -19.20 6.29
CA SER A 175 -11.38 -17.87 6.38
C SER A 175 -12.44 -16.83 6.75
N LEU A 176 -12.06 -15.80 7.51
CA LEU A 176 -12.95 -14.67 7.81
C LEU A 176 -14.26 -15.14 8.48
N ASN A 177 -14.10 -15.81 9.61
CA ASN A 177 -15.20 -16.26 10.48
C ASN A 177 -14.96 -15.74 11.92
N LYS A 178 -15.72 -16.26 12.89
CA LYS A 178 -15.67 -15.85 14.30
C LYS A 178 -15.21 -17.00 15.20
N LEU A 179 -14.34 -17.88 14.71
CA LEU A 179 -13.82 -19.01 15.48
C LEU A 179 -12.80 -18.51 16.51
N GLU A 180 -13.03 -18.85 17.78
CA GLU A 180 -12.06 -18.60 18.86
C GLU A 180 -11.26 -19.86 19.24
N LEU A 181 -11.80 -21.05 18.96
CA LEU A 181 -11.16 -22.34 19.20
C LEU A 181 -11.61 -23.39 18.18
N ILE A 182 -10.77 -24.40 17.99
CA ILE A 182 -11.15 -25.65 17.31
C ILE A 182 -11.08 -26.77 18.35
N ASP A 183 -12.22 -27.43 18.56
CA ASP A 183 -12.35 -28.49 19.57
C ASP A 183 -11.46 -29.70 19.23
N HIS A 184 -10.73 -30.19 20.23
CA HIS A 184 -9.81 -31.33 20.12
C HIS A 184 -10.51 -32.68 19.87
N SER A 185 -11.84 -32.75 20.05
CA SER A 185 -12.67 -33.92 19.79
C SER A 185 -13.12 -34.06 18.33
N LEU A 186 -12.87 -33.03 17.49
CA LEU A 186 -13.11 -33.09 16.05
C LEU A 186 -12.05 -33.97 15.37
N SER A 187 -12.42 -34.59 14.26
CA SER A 187 -11.54 -35.46 13.50
C SER A 187 -11.86 -35.37 12.00
N PHE A 188 -10.87 -35.00 11.20
CA PHE A 188 -10.93 -34.89 9.75
C PHE A 188 -9.86 -35.79 9.12
N PRO A 189 -10.09 -37.11 9.05
CA PRO A 189 -9.05 -38.10 8.73
C PRO A 189 -8.54 -38.02 7.28
N ALA A 190 -9.32 -37.45 6.35
CA ALA A 190 -8.94 -37.29 4.95
C ALA A 190 -8.46 -35.87 4.58
N LEU A 191 -8.44 -34.93 5.54
CA LEU A 191 -8.18 -33.53 5.25
C LEU A 191 -6.74 -33.30 4.82
N THR A 192 -6.55 -32.66 3.67
CA THR A 192 -5.25 -32.29 3.11
C THR A 192 -5.03 -30.79 3.09
N THR A 193 -6.09 -30.00 3.00
CA THR A 193 -6.02 -28.52 2.96
C THR A 193 -7.00 -27.93 3.96
N LEU A 194 -6.48 -27.08 4.84
CA LEU A 194 -7.26 -26.37 5.86
C LEU A 194 -6.95 -24.88 5.79
N ASP A 195 -7.97 -24.06 5.63
CA ASP A 195 -7.87 -22.61 5.80
C ASP A 195 -8.77 -22.18 6.96
N VAL A 196 -8.15 -21.60 7.98
CA VAL A 196 -8.79 -21.00 9.17
C VAL A 196 -8.24 -19.60 9.43
N SER A 197 -7.72 -18.96 8.39
CA SER A 197 -7.18 -17.60 8.45
C SER A 197 -8.25 -16.57 8.86
N ARG A 198 -7.85 -15.39 9.33
CA ARG A 198 -8.77 -14.28 9.66
C ARG A 198 -9.89 -14.70 10.63
N ASN A 199 -9.52 -15.38 11.70
CA ASN A 199 -10.42 -15.75 12.79
C ASN A 199 -9.89 -15.12 14.10
N SER A 200 -10.35 -15.61 15.26
CA SER A 200 -9.88 -15.16 16.58
C SER A 200 -9.24 -16.30 17.36
N LEU A 201 -8.62 -17.26 16.67
CA LEU A 201 -8.04 -18.46 17.26
C LEU A 201 -6.83 -18.09 18.13
N LYS A 202 -6.87 -18.49 19.40
CA LYS A 202 -5.73 -18.31 20.33
C LYS A 202 -4.76 -19.49 20.32
N LYS A 203 -5.27 -20.67 19.98
CA LYS A 203 -4.52 -21.94 19.89
C LYS A 203 -5.17 -22.86 18.86
N LEU A 204 -4.36 -23.72 18.26
CA LEU A 204 -4.81 -24.83 17.43
C LEU A 204 -4.72 -26.16 18.20
N PRO A 205 -5.61 -27.14 17.94
CA PRO A 205 -5.53 -28.45 18.55
C PRO A 205 -4.35 -29.25 17.99
N ASN A 206 -4.09 -30.42 18.56
CA ASN A 206 -3.06 -31.32 18.05
C ASN A 206 -3.43 -31.86 16.66
N LEU A 207 -2.85 -31.29 15.60
CA LEU A 207 -3.15 -31.62 14.21
C LEU A 207 -2.75 -33.04 13.83
N LEU A 208 -1.80 -33.68 14.56
CA LEU A 208 -1.53 -35.12 14.38
C LEU A 208 -2.75 -36.01 14.64
N LYS A 209 -3.65 -35.57 15.54
CA LYS A 209 -4.87 -36.31 15.88
C LYS A 209 -6.06 -35.85 15.04
N VAL A 210 -6.21 -34.54 14.88
CA VAL A 210 -7.39 -33.94 14.24
C VAL A 210 -7.29 -34.04 12.71
N THR A 211 -6.11 -33.87 12.12
CA THR A 211 -5.87 -33.82 10.66
C THR A 211 -4.59 -34.58 10.26
N PRO A 212 -4.53 -35.91 10.43
CA PRO A 212 -3.29 -36.69 10.30
C PRO A 212 -2.65 -36.70 8.90
N HIS A 213 -3.39 -36.31 7.84
CA HIS A 213 -2.92 -36.28 6.46
C HIS A 213 -2.80 -34.86 5.89
N LEU A 214 -2.83 -33.83 6.76
CA LEU A 214 -2.76 -32.43 6.35
C LEU A 214 -1.48 -32.15 5.57
N ARG A 215 -1.62 -31.42 4.46
CA ARG A 215 -0.51 -30.99 3.58
C ARG A 215 -0.36 -29.48 3.59
N GLN A 216 -1.46 -28.75 3.62
CA GLN A 216 -1.46 -27.30 3.60
C GLN A 216 -2.34 -26.77 4.71
N ILE A 217 -1.83 -25.77 5.42
CA ILE A 217 -2.59 -25.02 6.40
C ILE A 217 -2.35 -23.52 6.23
N ASP A 218 -3.43 -22.76 6.19
CA ASP A 218 -3.42 -21.33 6.45
C ASP A 218 -4.17 -21.04 7.75
N ALA A 219 -3.47 -20.43 8.71
CA ALA A 219 -4.02 -19.93 9.96
C ALA A 219 -3.56 -18.49 10.24
N SER A 220 -3.30 -17.73 9.18
CA SER A 220 -2.85 -16.34 9.26
C SER A 220 -3.91 -15.42 9.86
N ASP A 221 -3.52 -14.23 10.31
CA ASP A 221 -4.43 -13.22 10.86
C ASP A 221 -5.31 -13.79 12.00
N ASN A 222 -4.66 -14.36 13.01
CA ASN A 222 -5.29 -14.91 14.21
C ASN A 222 -4.54 -14.42 15.47
N LEU A 223 -4.83 -15.00 16.64
CA LEU A 223 -4.19 -14.67 17.91
C LEU A 223 -3.35 -15.85 18.45
N ILE A 224 -2.82 -16.69 17.56
CA ILE A 224 -2.13 -17.93 17.92
C ILE A 224 -0.80 -17.59 18.60
N THR A 225 -0.60 -18.16 19.79
CA THR A 225 0.62 -17.93 20.60
C THR A 225 1.63 -19.07 20.52
N GLU A 226 1.18 -20.28 20.20
CA GLU A 226 1.98 -21.50 20.19
C GLU A 226 1.64 -22.36 18.97
N LEU A 227 2.65 -22.99 18.37
CA LEU A 227 2.45 -23.90 17.25
C LEU A 227 1.83 -25.24 17.68
N PRO A 228 0.91 -25.81 16.89
CA PRO A 228 0.44 -27.17 17.10
C PRO A 228 1.48 -28.20 16.62
N ASN A 229 1.27 -29.47 16.98
CA ASN A 229 2.03 -30.56 16.38
C ASN A 229 1.51 -30.82 14.96
N PHE A 230 2.34 -30.57 13.95
CA PHE A 230 2.02 -30.84 12.55
C PHE A 230 2.25 -32.30 12.16
N PRO A 231 1.44 -32.87 11.24
CA PRO A 231 1.74 -34.15 10.62
C PRO A 231 2.95 -34.06 9.69
N ARG A 232 3.67 -35.19 9.53
CA ARG A 232 4.85 -35.27 8.65
C ARG A 232 4.52 -35.05 7.17
N THR A 233 3.24 -35.14 6.80
CA THR A 233 2.73 -34.88 5.45
C THR A 233 2.66 -33.39 5.12
N ILE A 234 2.82 -32.50 6.11
CA ILE A 234 2.73 -31.06 5.89
C ILE A 234 3.81 -30.60 4.91
N SER A 235 3.37 -29.90 3.86
CA SER A 235 4.22 -29.32 2.82
C SER A 235 4.22 -27.81 2.82
N GLU A 236 3.18 -27.19 3.39
CA GLU A 236 3.01 -25.75 3.43
C GLU A 236 2.33 -25.31 4.73
N ILE A 237 2.94 -24.33 5.40
CA ILE A 237 2.41 -23.70 6.61
C ILE A 237 2.40 -22.20 6.39
N VAL A 238 1.22 -21.58 6.49
CA VAL A 238 1.05 -20.13 6.50
C VAL A 238 0.42 -19.74 7.84
N MET A 239 1.17 -19.00 8.66
CA MET A 239 0.74 -18.52 9.98
C MET A 239 1.18 -17.08 10.21
N ARG A 240 1.11 -16.26 9.15
CA ARG A 240 1.43 -14.84 9.19
C ARG A 240 0.54 -14.09 10.18
N ASN A 241 1.04 -13.01 10.77
CA ASN A 241 0.24 -12.08 11.60
C ASN A 241 -0.47 -12.82 12.75
N ASN A 242 0.34 -13.40 13.62
CA ASN A 242 -0.07 -14.09 14.84
C ASN A 242 0.82 -13.63 16.00
N GLN A 243 0.76 -14.28 17.16
CA GLN A 243 1.53 -13.96 18.35
C GLN A 243 2.54 -15.06 18.71
N ILE A 244 3.04 -15.79 17.70
CA ILE A 244 3.93 -16.93 17.91
C ILE A 244 5.31 -16.42 18.32
N SER A 245 5.81 -16.87 19.47
CA SER A 245 7.11 -16.43 20.01
C SER A 245 8.28 -17.40 19.75
N LYS A 246 7.98 -18.68 19.49
CA LYS A 246 9.01 -19.70 19.27
C LYS A 246 8.55 -20.81 18.31
N LEU A 247 9.48 -21.28 17.46
CA LEU A 247 9.35 -22.55 16.73
C LEU A 247 9.92 -23.71 17.58
N PRO A 248 9.28 -24.89 17.61
CA PRO A 248 9.74 -26.00 18.44
C PRO A 248 11.04 -26.62 17.92
N ASP A 249 11.90 -27.15 18.81
CA ASP A 249 13.23 -27.66 18.44
C ASP A 249 13.17 -28.85 17.44
N ASN A 250 12.04 -29.54 17.37
CA ASN A 250 11.79 -30.64 16.43
C ASN A 250 11.25 -30.19 15.06
N PHE A 251 11.22 -28.88 14.77
CA PHE A 251 10.71 -28.32 13.51
C PHE A 251 11.47 -28.87 12.29
N SER A 252 12.76 -29.17 12.43
CA SER A 252 13.61 -29.81 11.41
C SER A 252 13.13 -31.20 10.96
N ASN A 253 12.26 -31.87 11.72
CA ASN A 253 11.73 -33.19 11.38
C ASN A 253 10.61 -33.18 10.32
N LEU A 254 10.15 -32.00 9.88
CA LEU A 254 9.09 -31.88 8.88
C LEU A 254 9.63 -32.16 7.46
N SER A 255 9.81 -33.45 7.15
CA SER A 255 10.48 -33.95 5.94
C SER A 255 9.79 -33.65 4.61
N CYS A 256 8.59 -33.07 4.63
CA CYS A 256 7.85 -32.68 3.43
C CYS A 256 7.63 -31.16 3.31
N LEU A 257 8.07 -30.36 4.30
CA LEU A 257 7.79 -28.92 4.37
C LEU A 257 8.63 -28.16 3.34
N GLY A 258 8.00 -27.80 2.22
CA GLY A 258 8.64 -27.02 1.16
C GLY A 258 8.51 -25.50 1.37
N SER A 259 7.43 -25.04 2.00
CA SER A 259 7.16 -23.61 2.19
C SER A 259 6.65 -23.32 3.61
N ALA A 260 7.19 -22.28 4.23
CA ALA A 260 6.74 -21.81 5.54
C ALA A 260 6.72 -20.27 5.62
N ASP A 261 5.59 -19.72 6.06
CA ASP A 261 5.42 -18.30 6.37
C ASP A 261 5.02 -18.11 7.83
N PHE A 262 5.92 -17.48 8.59
CA PHE A 262 5.69 -17.01 9.97
C PHE A 262 5.99 -15.51 10.09
N SER A 263 5.85 -14.75 9.02
CA SER A 263 6.02 -13.29 9.05
C SER A 263 5.03 -12.63 10.01
N GLN A 264 5.36 -11.44 10.52
CA GLN A 264 4.50 -10.68 11.43
C GLN A 264 4.13 -11.48 12.68
N ASN A 265 5.13 -12.04 13.35
CA ASN A 265 4.97 -12.76 14.59
C ASN A 265 5.94 -12.19 15.65
N LEU A 266 6.14 -12.92 16.74
CA LEU A 266 6.99 -12.53 17.85
C LEU A 266 8.22 -13.45 17.98
N LEU A 267 8.64 -14.12 16.90
CA LEU A 267 9.74 -15.08 16.93
C LEU A 267 11.04 -14.39 17.38
N GLU A 268 11.70 -14.94 18.40
CA GLU A 268 12.98 -14.43 18.92
C GLU A 268 14.19 -15.24 18.43
N GLU A 269 14.00 -16.53 18.15
CA GLU A 269 15.06 -17.43 17.70
C GLU A 269 14.52 -18.40 16.64
N LEU A 270 15.38 -18.84 15.72
CA LEU A 270 15.08 -19.92 14.77
C LEU A 270 15.85 -21.20 15.11
N PRO A 271 15.17 -22.33 15.33
CA PRO A 271 15.81 -23.63 15.51
C PRO A 271 16.31 -24.16 14.16
N ALA A 272 16.96 -25.33 14.18
CA ALA A 272 17.30 -26.06 12.97
C ALA A 272 16.07 -26.25 12.05
N LEU A 273 16.27 -25.99 10.77
CA LEU A 273 15.22 -26.01 9.75
C LEU A 273 15.24 -27.30 8.91
N PRO A 274 14.11 -27.73 8.31
CA PRO A 274 14.07 -28.90 7.44
C PRO A 274 14.94 -28.76 6.19
N THR A 275 15.68 -29.81 5.82
CA THR A 275 16.60 -29.77 4.66
C THR A 275 15.91 -29.62 3.31
N VAL A 276 14.62 -29.95 3.23
CA VAL A 276 13.78 -29.88 2.02
C VAL A 276 13.10 -28.51 1.83
N LEU A 277 13.33 -27.58 2.75
CA LEU A 277 12.66 -26.28 2.74
C LEU A 277 13.14 -25.44 1.55
N GLN A 278 12.20 -25.04 0.70
CA GLN A 278 12.45 -24.23 -0.49
C GLN A 278 12.22 -22.75 -0.25
N THR A 279 11.25 -22.43 0.62
CA THR A 279 10.80 -21.06 0.89
C THR A 279 10.59 -20.85 2.38
N LEU A 280 11.18 -19.78 2.89
CA LEU A 280 10.99 -19.33 4.26
C LEU A 280 10.75 -17.82 4.30
N ILE A 281 9.58 -17.44 4.82
CA ILE A 281 9.14 -16.05 4.99
C ILE A 281 8.95 -15.79 6.49
N ILE A 282 9.76 -14.92 7.08
CA ILE A 282 9.83 -14.74 8.55
C ILE A 282 10.14 -13.30 8.95
N TYR A 283 9.65 -12.38 8.16
CA TYR A 283 9.87 -10.96 8.35
C TYR A 283 8.98 -10.33 9.38
N ASP A 284 9.27 -9.09 9.79
CA ASP A 284 8.51 -8.40 10.85
C ASP A 284 8.42 -9.29 12.10
N ASN A 285 9.56 -9.75 12.62
CA ASN A 285 9.66 -10.58 13.81
C ASN A 285 10.67 -9.96 14.81
N ARG A 286 11.15 -10.72 15.79
CA ARG A 286 12.13 -10.27 16.80
C ARG A 286 13.39 -11.13 16.79
N ILE A 287 13.70 -11.78 15.66
CA ILE A 287 14.70 -12.84 15.58
C ILE A 287 16.08 -12.24 15.82
N THR A 288 16.79 -12.72 16.84
CA THR A 288 18.16 -12.30 17.16
C THR A 288 19.21 -13.27 16.65
N SER A 289 18.87 -14.56 16.53
CA SER A 289 19.80 -15.62 16.14
C SER A 289 19.12 -16.78 15.42
N THR A 290 19.92 -17.52 14.64
CA THR A 290 19.50 -18.69 13.86
C THR A 290 20.42 -19.87 14.13
N GLU A 291 19.89 -21.07 14.31
CA GLU A 291 20.72 -22.28 14.35
C GLU A 291 21.29 -22.66 12.98
N VAL A 292 22.47 -23.28 13.01
CA VAL A 292 23.15 -23.76 11.80
C VAL A 292 22.32 -24.86 11.14
N SER A 293 22.01 -24.69 9.86
CA SER A 293 21.23 -25.66 9.06
C SER A 293 21.88 -25.88 7.70
N SER A 294 21.70 -27.06 7.09
CA SER A 294 22.07 -27.29 5.68
C SER A 294 20.81 -27.34 4.85
N LEU A 295 20.65 -26.40 3.92
CA LEU A 295 19.39 -26.14 3.23
C LEU A 295 19.59 -26.15 1.70
N PRO A 296 19.89 -27.31 1.10
CA PRO A 296 20.24 -27.41 -0.32
C PRO A 296 19.16 -26.89 -1.27
N ASP A 297 17.89 -27.05 -0.89
CA ASP A 297 16.74 -26.70 -1.72
C ASP A 297 16.24 -25.25 -1.49
N LEU A 298 16.81 -24.52 -0.51
CA LEU A 298 16.38 -23.18 -0.17
C LEU A 298 16.75 -22.19 -1.28
N SER A 299 15.72 -21.59 -1.86
CA SER A 299 15.81 -20.66 -2.99
C SER A 299 15.14 -19.30 -2.72
N ARG A 300 14.22 -19.23 -1.75
CA ARG A 300 13.54 -18.00 -1.34
C ARG A 300 13.61 -17.81 0.16
N PHE A 301 14.19 -16.70 0.60
CA PHE A 301 14.40 -16.41 2.01
C PHE A 301 14.20 -14.92 2.31
N TYR A 302 13.23 -14.62 3.18
CA TYR A 302 12.84 -13.25 3.51
C TYR A 302 12.84 -13.07 5.04
N ILE A 303 13.77 -12.25 5.55
CA ILE A 303 14.00 -12.08 7.00
C ILE A 303 14.24 -10.61 7.40
N MET A 304 14.02 -9.65 6.51
CA MET A 304 14.05 -8.22 6.86
C MET A 304 13.09 -7.84 8.01
N ASN A 305 13.40 -6.72 8.66
CA ASN A 305 12.74 -6.23 9.88
C ASN A 305 12.76 -7.26 11.02
N ASN A 306 13.97 -7.55 11.48
CA ASN A 306 14.25 -8.45 12.61
C ASN A 306 15.35 -7.82 13.49
N ARG A 307 16.01 -8.62 14.33
CA ARG A 307 17.06 -8.16 15.27
C ARG A 307 18.35 -8.94 15.11
N LEU A 308 18.61 -9.48 13.91
CA LEU A 308 19.79 -10.29 13.65
C LEU A 308 21.05 -9.46 13.81
N THR A 309 22.03 -9.97 14.55
CA THR A 309 23.35 -9.34 14.68
C THR A 309 24.38 -9.88 13.67
N GLU A 310 24.06 -11.01 13.04
CA GLU A 310 24.90 -11.72 12.08
C GLU A 310 24.07 -12.32 10.95
N ILE A 311 24.73 -12.67 9.84
CA ILE A 311 24.10 -13.34 8.71
C ILE A 311 23.73 -14.79 9.10
N PRO A 312 22.52 -15.29 8.78
CA PRO A 312 22.14 -16.67 9.09
C PRO A 312 23.08 -17.73 8.48
N ASN A 313 23.47 -18.72 9.29
CA ASN A 313 24.40 -19.78 8.88
C ASN A 313 23.66 -20.96 8.22
N TYR A 314 23.22 -20.75 6.98
CA TYR A 314 22.54 -21.77 6.18
C TYR A 314 23.47 -22.33 5.12
N LYS A 315 24.05 -23.50 5.36
CA LYS A 315 25.06 -24.10 4.48
C LYS A 315 24.42 -24.75 3.25
N SER A 316 25.17 -24.75 2.15
CA SER A 316 24.84 -25.43 0.89
C SER A 316 23.56 -24.92 0.20
N ASN A 317 23.05 -23.75 0.58
CA ASN A 317 21.85 -23.18 -0.03
C ASN A 317 22.09 -22.65 -1.46
N SER A 318 21.01 -22.43 -2.20
CA SER A 318 21.02 -21.95 -3.58
C SER A 318 20.48 -20.52 -3.71
N LEU A 319 20.52 -19.72 -2.64
CA LEU A 319 19.98 -18.35 -2.64
C LEU A 319 20.78 -17.47 -3.60
N SER A 320 20.10 -16.82 -4.54
CA SER A 320 20.67 -15.76 -5.38
C SER A 320 20.53 -14.38 -4.75
N GLU A 321 19.59 -14.22 -3.83
CA GLU A 321 19.24 -12.94 -3.22
C GLU A 321 19.14 -13.08 -1.71
N TYR A 322 19.71 -12.13 -0.97
CA TYR A 322 19.62 -12.04 0.48
C TYR A 322 18.96 -10.72 0.85
N PHE A 323 17.75 -10.80 1.42
CA PHE A 323 16.99 -9.65 1.93
C PHE A 323 17.12 -9.59 3.45
N LEU A 324 18.11 -8.83 3.92
CA LEU A 324 18.50 -8.70 5.33
C LEU A 324 18.26 -7.28 5.87
N SER A 325 17.49 -6.46 5.17
CA SER A 325 17.25 -5.08 5.55
C SER A 325 16.59 -4.92 6.92
N SER A 326 16.80 -3.77 7.57
CA SER A 326 16.25 -3.45 8.90
C SER A 326 16.53 -4.56 9.93
N ASN A 327 17.83 -4.82 10.13
CA ASN A 327 18.34 -5.73 11.16
C ASN A 327 19.45 -5.01 11.96
N GLN A 328 20.25 -5.74 12.74
CA GLN A 328 21.34 -5.20 13.55
C GLN A 328 22.69 -5.82 13.14
N ILE A 329 22.82 -6.22 11.87
CA ILE A 329 23.99 -6.93 11.37
C ILE A 329 25.19 -5.99 11.39
N ARG A 330 26.26 -6.42 12.06
CA ARG A 330 27.49 -5.61 12.20
C ARG A 330 28.56 -5.93 11.16
N ARG A 331 28.62 -7.19 10.72
CA ARG A 331 29.67 -7.71 9.83
C ARG A 331 29.12 -8.71 8.84
N ILE A 332 29.70 -8.72 7.64
CA ILE A 332 29.37 -9.65 6.57
C ILE A 332 30.42 -10.77 6.57
N ASP A 333 30.04 -11.98 6.96
CA ASP A 333 30.87 -13.18 6.76
C ASP A 333 30.52 -13.84 5.42
N CYS A 334 31.38 -13.65 4.42
CA CYS A 334 31.18 -14.19 3.08
C CYS A 334 31.13 -15.72 3.04
N ASN A 335 31.64 -16.43 4.07
CA ASN A 335 31.55 -17.90 4.11
C ASN A 335 30.13 -18.41 4.39
N LEU A 336 29.24 -17.54 4.91
CA LEU A 336 27.84 -17.86 5.19
C LEU A 336 26.93 -17.57 3.99
N LEU A 337 27.43 -16.86 2.98
CA LEU A 337 26.68 -16.51 1.79
C LEU A 337 26.71 -17.66 0.76
N SER A 338 25.62 -17.75 0.01
CA SER A 338 25.50 -18.68 -1.12
C SER A 338 26.52 -18.39 -2.21
N LYS A 339 26.99 -19.45 -2.89
CA LYS A 339 27.81 -19.32 -4.11
C LYS A 339 27.04 -18.76 -5.31
N ALA A 340 25.71 -18.79 -5.28
CA ALA A 340 24.83 -18.28 -6.32
C ALA A 340 24.45 -16.80 -6.11
N LEU A 341 24.96 -16.14 -5.06
CA LEU A 341 24.60 -14.77 -4.71
C LEU A 341 24.85 -13.79 -5.88
N ASN A 342 23.81 -13.05 -6.19
CA ASN A 342 23.77 -11.99 -7.20
C ASN A 342 23.33 -10.64 -6.62
N ARG A 343 22.48 -10.66 -5.58
CA ARG A 343 21.94 -9.45 -4.94
C ARG A 343 22.02 -9.56 -3.42
N LEU A 344 22.55 -8.51 -2.79
CA LEU A 344 22.62 -8.40 -1.33
C LEU A 344 21.95 -7.11 -0.89
N ASP A 345 20.88 -7.24 -0.10
CA ASP A 345 20.26 -6.12 0.60
C ASP A 345 20.54 -6.22 2.11
N ILE A 346 21.31 -5.27 2.59
CA ILE A 346 21.68 -5.05 4.00
C ILE A 346 21.32 -3.63 4.42
N THR A 347 20.36 -3.00 3.76
CA THR A 347 19.88 -1.65 4.09
C THR A 347 19.46 -1.57 5.55
N ASP A 348 19.73 -0.44 6.22
CA ASP A 348 19.31 -0.20 7.60
C ASP A 348 19.81 -1.30 8.57
N ASN A 349 21.13 -1.37 8.70
CA ASN A 349 21.84 -2.29 9.59
C ASN A 349 22.96 -1.53 10.33
N GLU A 350 23.85 -2.28 11.01
CA GLU A 350 25.00 -1.72 11.71
C GLU A 350 26.34 -2.09 11.04
N VAL A 351 26.34 -2.32 9.72
CA VAL A 351 27.53 -2.81 9.01
C VAL A 351 28.60 -1.73 8.96
N GLU A 352 29.79 -2.04 9.47
CA GLU A 352 30.92 -1.10 9.55
C GLU A 352 31.82 -1.15 8.30
N GLU A 353 31.93 -2.30 7.65
CA GLU A 353 32.81 -2.54 6.51
C GLU A 353 32.23 -3.58 5.55
N LEU A 354 32.47 -3.39 4.25
CA LEU A 354 32.25 -4.42 3.23
C LEU A 354 33.58 -5.15 2.98
N PRO A 355 33.64 -6.50 3.10
CA PRO A 355 34.89 -7.24 2.94
C PRO A 355 35.30 -7.40 1.47
N ASP A 356 36.61 -7.46 1.18
CA ASP A 356 37.14 -7.71 -0.18
C ASP A 356 36.55 -8.97 -0.82
N ALA A 357 36.32 -10.02 -0.03
CA ALA A 357 35.79 -11.30 -0.49
C ALA A 357 34.40 -11.18 -1.13
N LEU A 358 33.62 -10.14 -0.80
CA LEU A 358 32.32 -9.88 -1.40
C LEU A 358 32.44 -9.50 -2.89
N PHE A 359 33.58 -8.93 -3.28
CA PHE A 359 33.87 -8.45 -4.63
C PHE A 359 34.80 -9.41 -5.40
N ASP A 360 35.19 -10.54 -4.79
CA ASP A 360 36.14 -11.47 -5.40
C ASP A 360 35.48 -12.44 -6.39
N SER A 361 35.68 -12.17 -7.68
CA SER A 361 35.28 -13.07 -8.76
C SER A 361 36.07 -14.39 -8.80
N ASN A 362 37.22 -14.46 -8.10
CA ASN A 362 38.14 -15.61 -8.10
C ASN A 362 38.05 -16.50 -6.84
N ILE A 363 37.31 -16.11 -5.78
CA ILE A 363 37.03 -17.03 -4.66
C ILE A 363 35.95 -18.01 -5.09
N GLN A 364 36.23 -18.94 -6.02
CA GLN A 364 35.56 -20.24 -6.12
C GLN A 364 36.44 -21.29 -6.80
N ASN A 365 36.97 -22.21 -6.00
CA ASN A 365 37.47 -23.50 -6.48
C ASN A 365 36.27 -24.38 -6.90
N GLY A 366 36.24 -24.79 -8.18
CA GLY A 366 35.71 -26.12 -8.59
C GLY A 366 34.56 -26.18 -9.60
N SER A 367 33.85 -25.11 -9.91
CA SER A 367 32.76 -25.13 -10.92
C SER A 367 32.61 -23.77 -11.59
N ASN A 368 32.40 -23.76 -12.90
CA ASN A 368 32.34 -22.59 -13.79
C ASN A 368 31.13 -21.64 -13.53
N GLN A 369 30.93 -21.19 -12.30
CA GLN A 369 29.94 -20.18 -11.97
C GLN A 369 30.52 -19.30 -10.85
N SER A 370 31.14 -18.18 -11.24
CA SER A 370 31.61 -17.16 -10.31
C SER A 370 30.40 -16.52 -9.62
N LEU A 371 30.55 -16.14 -8.36
CA LEU A 371 29.68 -15.13 -7.75
C LEU A 371 29.71 -13.91 -8.65
N LYS A 372 28.56 -13.58 -9.25
CA LYS A 372 28.38 -12.35 -10.00
C LYS A 372 27.48 -11.48 -9.17
N LEU A 373 28.02 -10.96 -8.06
CA LEU A 373 27.32 -9.95 -7.28
C LEU A 373 27.21 -8.70 -8.16
N THR A 374 25.99 -8.35 -8.56
CA THR A 374 25.73 -7.20 -9.44
C THR A 374 25.01 -6.07 -8.70
N HIS A 375 24.33 -6.37 -7.59
CA HIS A 375 23.53 -5.40 -6.84
C HIS A 375 23.87 -5.46 -5.35
N ILE A 376 24.22 -4.31 -4.77
CA ILE A 376 24.35 -4.12 -3.32
C ILE A 376 23.48 -2.94 -2.89
N TYR A 377 22.58 -3.22 -1.95
CA TYR A 377 21.80 -2.23 -1.22
C TYR A 377 22.34 -2.17 0.21
N ALA A 378 23.06 -1.11 0.54
CA ALA A 378 23.76 -0.95 1.81
C ALA A 378 23.55 0.45 2.42
N SER A 379 22.42 1.08 2.10
CA SER A 379 22.08 2.38 2.68
C SER A 379 21.83 2.28 4.19
N LYS A 380 21.96 3.40 4.92
CA LYS A 380 21.71 3.47 6.38
C LYS A 380 22.53 2.47 7.20
N ASN A 381 23.82 2.43 6.98
CA ASN A 381 24.76 1.58 7.73
C ASN A 381 25.81 2.45 8.45
N LYS A 382 26.95 1.86 8.81
CA LYS A 382 28.12 2.51 9.42
C LYS A 382 29.36 2.39 8.54
N ILE A 383 29.18 2.18 7.24
CA ILE A 383 30.26 1.97 6.27
C ILE A 383 31.04 3.28 6.10
N LYS A 384 32.36 3.21 6.24
CA LYS A 384 33.25 4.39 6.12
C LYS A 384 33.98 4.49 4.79
N SER A 385 34.23 3.34 4.16
CA SER A 385 34.99 3.25 2.91
C SER A 385 34.67 1.94 2.20
N LEU A 386 34.93 1.90 0.89
CA LEU A 386 34.90 0.68 0.09
C LEU A 386 36.28 0.01 0.06
N PRO A 387 36.35 -1.33 0.02
CA PRO A 387 37.63 -2.03 -0.01
C PRO A 387 38.24 -2.02 -1.43
N PRO A 388 39.56 -2.24 -1.60
CA PRO A 388 40.23 -2.12 -2.91
C PRO A 388 39.61 -2.98 -4.01
N LYS A 389 39.12 -4.18 -3.67
CA LYS A 389 38.55 -5.12 -4.65
C LYS A 389 37.26 -4.65 -5.30
N TYR A 390 36.59 -3.64 -4.72
CA TYR A 390 35.47 -2.95 -5.35
C TYR A 390 35.77 -2.53 -6.80
N LEU A 391 36.97 -2.02 -7.07
CA LEU A 391 37.37 -1.51 -8.40
C LEU A 391 37.39 -2.59 -9.49
N GLU A 392 37.55 -3.85 -9.10
CA GLU A 392 37.61 -5.01 -9.99
C GLU A 392 36.24 -5.70 -10.14
N SER A 393 35.21 -5.20 -9.47
CA SER A 393 33.90 -5.84 -9.42
C SER A 393 33.09 -5.68 -10.72
N GLU A 394 32.13 -6.58 -10.89
CA GLU A 394 31.11 -6.53 -11.96
C GLU A 394 29.79 -5.90 -11.46
N LEU A 395 29.87 -4.99 -10.47
CA LEU A 395 28.69 -4.31 -9.95
C LEU A 395 28.03 -3.43 -11.01
N ILE A 396 26.71 -3.49 -11.04
CA ILE A 396 25.83 -2.67 -11.87
C ILE A 396 25.13 -1.62 -10.99
N TYR A 397 24.74 -2.02 -9.78
CA TYR A 397 24.01 -1.19 -8.83
C TYR A 397 24.72 -1.15 -7.48
N LEU A 398 24.93 0.05 -6.97
CA LEU A 398 25.45 0.27 -5.62
C LEU A 398 24.71 1.40 -4.93
N ASN A 399 24.09 1.08 -3.79
CA ASN A 399 23.51 2.07 -2.90
C ASN A 399 24.21 2.07 -1.54
N LEU A 400 24.84 3.19 -1.21
CA LEU A 400 25.57 3.48 0.01
C LEU A 400 25.01 4.71 0.74
N SER A 401 23.86 5.23 0.34
CA SER A 401 23.28 6.44 0.93
C SER A 401 23.15 6.33 2.46
N GLU A 402 23.22 7.46 3.17
CA GLU A 402 23.12 7.52 4.63
C GLU A 402 24.19 6.69 5.37
N ASN A 403 25.41 6.67 4.83
CA ASN A 403 26.60 6.12 5.50
C ASN A 403 27.64 7.21 5.80
N PRO A 404 28.49 7.05 6.82
CA PRO A 404 29.55 8.01 7.14
C PRO A 404 30.77 7.90 6.20
N ILE A 405 30.54 7.84 4.89
CA ILE A 405 31.62 7.74 3.88
C ILE A 405 32.16 9.14 3.58
N GLU A 406 33.46 9.33 3.79
CA GLU A 406 34.16 10.59 3.50
C GLU A 406 34.80 10.60 2.11
N GLU A 407 35.28 9.44 1.65
CA GLU A 407 35.89 9.27 0.34
C GLU A 407 35.49 7.94 -0.30
N LEU A 408 35.35 7.96 -1.63
CA LEU A 408 35.21 6.77 -2.45
C LEU A 408 36.52 6.51 -3.20
N PRO A 409 36.73 5.27 -3.66
CA PRO A 409 37.83 4.97 -4.58
C PRO A 409 37.83 5.91 -5.80
N LYS A 410 39.03 6.19 -6.33
CA LYS A 410 39.23 7.24 -7.36
C LYS A 410 38.39 7.06 -8.61
N THR A 411 38.02 5.82 -8.95
CA THR A 411 37.20 5.48 -10.12
C THR A 411 36.08 4.52 -9.75
N ASN A 412 35.06 4.43 -10.59
CA ASN A 412 34.03 3.39 -10.48
C ASN A 412 34.47 2.04 -11.09
N PRO A 413 33.80 0.92 -10.76
CA PRO A 413 33.93 -0.34 -11.49
C PRO A 413 33.44 -0.17 -12.94
N PRO A 414 33.93 -0.98 -13.88
CA PRO A 414 33.70 -0.76 -15.32
C PRO A 414 32.25 -0.99 -15.78
N LEU A 415 31.40 -1.64 -14.98
CA LEU A 415 30.02 -1.95 -15.33
C LEU A 415 28.98 -1.20 -14.49
N LEU A 416 29.42 -0.27 -13.63
CA LEU A 416 28.53 0.41 -12.70
C LEU A 416 27.62 1.40 -13.44
N GLU A 417 26.32 1.12 -13.43
CA GLU A 417 25.30 1.94 -14.07
C GLU A 417 24.62 2.89 -13.09
N GLN A 418 24.46 2.48 -11.83
CA GLN A 418 23.74 3.27 -10.83
C GLN A 418 24.51 3.37 -9.51
N LEU A 419 24.73 4.61 -9.07
CA LEU A 419 25.43 4.93 -7.83
C LEU A 419 24.60 5.87 -6.96
N TYR A 420 24.27 5.41 -5.76
CA TYR A 420 23.55 6.19 -4.75
C TYR A 420 24.44 6.36 -3.52
N VAL A 421 24.75 7.61 -3.20
CA VAL A 421 25.68 8.03 -2.13
C VAL A 421 25.15 9.30 -1.44
N GLU A 422 23.83 9.42 -1.36
CA GLU A 422 23.16 10.57 -0.74
C GLU A 422 23.40 10.61 0.76
N LYS A 423 23.46 11.81 1.36
CA LYS A 423 23.65 11.98 2.81
C LYS A 423 24.88 11.23 3.35
N CYS A 424 25.95 11.23 2.57
CA CYS A 424 27.27 10.83 3.02
C CYS A 424 28.06 12.08 3.47
N ASN A 425 29.37 11.95 3.64
CA ASN A 425 30.28 13.06 3.94
C ASN A 425 31.24 13.35 2.77
N LEU A 426 30.83 13.03 1.54
CA LEU A 426 31.71 13.08 0.38
C LEU A 426 32.07 14.52 0.00
N THR A 427 33.34 14.74 -0.36
CA THR A 427 33.82 16.01 -0.94
C THR A 427 34.00 15.94 -2.46
N SER A 428 33.97 14.74 -3.05
CA SER A 428 34.18 14.51 -4.48
C SER A 428 33.47 13.25 -4.96
N ILE A 429 33.18 13.21 -6.26
CA ILE A 429 32.63 12.04 -6.96
C ILE A 429 33.78 11.27 -7.65
N PRO A 430 33.75 9.92 -7.69
CA PRO A 430 34.73 9.12 -8.43
C PRO A 430 34.79 9.49 -9.92
N LEU A 431 35.98 9.44 -10.50
CA LEU A 431 36.16 9.58 -11.95
C LEU A 431 35.52 8.39 -12.70
N PRO A 432 35.09 8.58 -13.96
CA PRO A 432 34.75 7.48 -14.83
C PRO A 432 35.90 6.46 -14.92
N ASN A 433 35.59 5.18 -15.07
CA ASN A 433 36.61 4.17 -15.26
C ASN A 433 37.25 4.34 -16.65
N GLU A 434 38.58 4.27 -16.75
CA GLU A 434 39.30 4.42 -18.01
C GLU A 434 38.93 3.36 -19.07
N LYS A 435 38.42 2.20 -18.64
CA LYS A 435 38.03 1.10 -19.54
C LYS A 435 36.62 1.26 -20.10
N SER A 436 35.67 1.70 -19.26
CA SER A 436 34.27 1.87 -19.64
C SER A 436 33.57 2.81 -18.68
N ASP A 437 32.81 3.74 -19.22
CA ASP A 437 31.96 4.64 -18.46
C ASP A 437 30.50 4.27 -18.71
N GLU A 438 29.94 3.46 -17.81
CA GLU A 438 28.57 2.95 -17.88
C GLU A 438 27.61 3.70 -16.96
N LEU A 439 28.05 4.73 -16.24
CA LEU A 439 27.22 5.38 -15.23
C LEU A 439 26.06 6.15 -15.89
N ILE A 440 24.84 5.70 -15.60
CA ILE A 440 23.57 6.24 -16.10
C ILE A 440 22.91 7.15 -15.05
N GLU A 441 23.00 6.77 -13.79
CA GLU A 441 22.32 7.44 -12.69
C GLU A 441 23.25 7.68 -11.50
N LEU A 442 23.33 8.95 -11.07
CA LEU A 442 24.10 9.37 -9.91
C LEU A 442 23.23 10.18 -8.95
N MET A 443 23.00 9.60 -7.77
CA MET A 443 22.30 10.25 -6.65
C MET A 443 23.30 10.54 -5.53
N ALA A 444 23.66 11.82 -5.36
CA ALA A 444 24.69 12.25 -4.42
C ALA A 444 24.29 13.53 -3.65
N SER A 445 22.98 13.66 -3.38
CA SER A 445 22.41 14.77 -2.61
C SER A 445 22.95 14.83 -1.18
N TYR A 446 22.90 16.01 -0.53
CA TYR A 446 23.29 16.20 0.87
C TYR A 446 24.73 15.74 1.20
N ASN A 447 25.70 16.15 0.39
CA ASN A 447 27.13 15.92 0.61
C ASN A 447 27.87 17.27 0.71
N ARG A 448 29.20 17.27 0.49
CA ARG A 448 30.07 18.46 0.46
C ARG A 448 30.81 18.57 -0.87
N ILE A 449 30.18 18.11 -1.94
CA ILE A 449 30.78 18.04 -3.28
C ILE A 449 30.85 19.45 -3.87
N SER A 450 32.01 19.81 -4.42
CA SER A 450 32.22 21.11 -5.08
C SER A 450 32.33 21.03 -6.59
N GLU A 451 32.65 19.85 -7.12
CA GLU A 451 32.87 19.62 -8.55
C GLU A 451 32.35 18.25 -8.99
N ILE A 452 32.05 18.13 -10.28
CA ILE A 452 31.63 16.87 -10.91
C ILE A 452 32.59 16.52 -12.05
N PRO A 453 33.04 15.26 -12.16
CA PRO A 453 33.81 14.82 -13.31
C PRO A 453 32.94 14.68 -14.57
N SER A 454 33.58 14.59 -15.74
CA SER A 454 32.88 14.45 -17.01
C SER A 454 32.52 12.98 -17.26
N PHE A 455 31.24 12.65 -17.18
CA PHE A 455 30.67 11.38 -17.58
C PHE A 455 30.15 11.44 -19.03
N THR A 456 30.04 10.30 -19.69
CA THR A 456 29.72 10.16 -21.12
C THR A 456 28.31 9.60 -21.36
N LYS A 457 27.75 8.83 -20.42
CA LYS A 457 26.43 8.18 -20.55
C LYS A 457 25.37 8.64 -19.56
N LEU A 458 25.71 9.55 -18.66
CA LEU A 458 24.83 9.97 -17.57
C LEU A 458 23.49 10.52 -18.10
N LEU A 459 22.39 10.03 -17.54
CA LEU A 459 21.03 10.46 -17.83
C LEU A 459 20.42 11.25 -16.66
N ILE A 460 20.72 10.83 -15.44
CA ILE A 460 20.12 11.38 -14.21
C ILE A 460 21.23 11.78 -13.25
N LEU A 461 21.19 13.04 -12.82
CA LEU A 461 22.12 13.62 -11.87
C LEU A 461 21.38 14.36 -10.76
N ASN A 462 21.57 13.92 -9.52
CA ASN A 462 21.14 14.67 -8.34
C ASN A 462 22.35 15.01 -7.45
N LEU A 463 22.67 16.30 -7.41
CA LEU A 463 23.69 16.90 -6.56
C LEU A 463 23.09 18.01 -5.68
N SER A 464 21.81 17.93 -5.36
CA SER A 464 21.17 18.90 -4.48
C SER A 464 21.82 18.94 -3.10
N ASN A 465 21.76 20.09 -2.42
CA ASN A 465 22.30 20.30 -1.08
C ASN A 465 23.80 19.91 -0.97
N ASN A 466 24.63 20.48 -1.83
CA ASN A 466 26.08 20.30 -1.85
C ASN A 466 26.80 21.67 -1.74
N SER A 467 28.09 21.74 -2.11
CA SER A 467 28.91 22.94 -2.05
C SER A 467 29.37 23.41 -3.45
N ILE A 468 28.53 23.21 -4.47
CA ILE A 468 28.85 23.54 -5.86
C ILE A 468 28.69 25.05 -6.07
N GLN A 469 29.76 25.71 -6.54
CA GLN A 469 29.78 27.16 -6.77
C GLN A 469 29.58 27.55 -8.23
N ASN A 470 29.91 26.66 -9.16
CA ASN A 470 29.83 26.91 -10.60
C ASN A 470 28.96 25.85 -11.25
N PHE A 471 28.13 26.24 -12.22
CA PHE A 471 27.37 25.29 -13.01
C PHE A 471 28.32 24.34 -13.78
N PRO A 472 28.07 23.02 -13.76
CA PRO A 472 28.96 22.06 -14.40
C PRO A 472 28.83 22.09 -15.94
N LEU A 473 29.85 22.59 -16.64
CA LEU A 473 29.83 22.73 -18.11
C LEU A 473 30.05 21.42 -18.88
N ASN A 474 30.66 20.42 -18.25
CA ASN A 474 31.11 19.18 -18.92
C ASN A 474 30.15 17.99 -18.74
N LEU A 475 28.85 18.26 -18.58
CA LEU A 475 27.83 17.21 -18.55
C LEU A 475 27.61 16.60 -19.95
N PRO A 476 27.30 15.30 -20.05
CA PRO A 476 27.11 14.66 -21.35
C PRO A 476 25.83 15.15 -22.05
N PRO A 477 25.79 15.16 -23.40
CA PRO A 477 24.57 15.49 -24.15
C PRO A 477 23.38 14.57 -23.89
N THR A 478 23.61 13.40 -23.29
CA THR A 478 22.58 12.42 -22.94
C THR A 478 21.76 12.81 -21.71
N ILE A 479 22.19 13.81 -20.93
CA ILE A 479 21.57 14.18 -19.66
C ILE A 479 20.10 14.59 -19.85
N LYS A 480 19.22 14.02 -19.03
CA LYS A 480 17.77 14.25 -19.04
C LYS A 480 17.27 14.96 -17.79
N PHE A 481 17.89 14.68 -16.65
CA PHE A 481 17.50 15.22 -15.35
C PHE A 481 18.73 15.75 -14.61
N ILE A 482 18.63 17.01 -14.15
CA ILE A 482 19.64 17.66 -13.32
C ILE A 482 18.94 18.30 -12.11
N ASP A 483 19.34 17.89 -10.91
CA ASP A 483 19.04 18.61 -9.67
C ASP A 483 20.32 19.13 -9.03
N LEU A 484 20.44 20.45 -8.98
CA LEU A 484 21.52 21.22 -8.38
C LEU A 484 20.96 22.20 -7.32
N SER A 485 19.75 21.97 -6.81
CA SER A 485 19.15 22.85 -5.80
C SER A 485 19.93 22.88 -4.49
N GLY A 486 19.81 23.97 -3.73
CA GLY A 486 20.47 24.06 -2.41
C GLY A 486 22.01 24.09 -2.48
N ASN A 487 22.57 24.64 -3.56
CA ASN A 487 24.01 24.81 -3.76
C ASN A 487 24.38 26.31 -3.68
N GLU A 488 25.60 26.66 -4.09
CA GLU A 488 26.14 28.02 -4.07
C GLU A 488 26.36 28.62 -5.47
N ILE A 489 25.61 28.15 -6.47
CA ILE A 489 25.80 28.57 -7.87
C ILE A 489 25.40 30.04 -8.03
N ALA A 490 26.35 30.89 -8.43
CA ALA A 490 26.15 32.33 -8.57
C ALA A 490 25.76 32.77 -9.99
N GLU A 491 26.25 32.03 -10.99
CA GLU A 491 26.09 32.36 -12.40
C GLU A 491 25.88 31.07 -13.22
N LEU A 492 25.06 31.18 -14.27
CA LEU A 492 24.92 30.17 -15.31
C LEU A 492 25.75 30.59 -16.53
N PRO A 493 26.28 29.65 -17.32
CA PRO A 493 27.00 29.97 -18.54
C PRO A 493 26.12 30.72 -19.55
N ASP A 494 26.71 31.66 -20.29
CA ASP A 494 26.02 32.48 -21.30
C ASP A 494 25.33 31.63 -22.39
N GLU A 495 25.93 30.48 -22.70
CA GLU A 495 25.40 29.49 -23.65
C GLU A 495 25.64 28.07 -23.10
N PHE A 496 24.57 27.27 -23.03
CA PHE A 496 24.67 25.83 -22.83
C PHE A 496 23.52 25.12 -23.54
N GLU A 497 23.85 24.06 -24.28
CA GLU A 497 22.91 23.33 -25.13
C GLU A 497 22.86 21.86 -24.68
N TYR A 498 21.76 21.48 -24.03
CA TYR A 498 21.46 20.09 -23.68
C TYR A 498 20.15 19.68 -24.34
N ASN A 499 20.26 19.09 -25.53
CA ASN A 499 19.11 18.78 -26.37
C ASN A 499 18.18 17.70 -25.83
N GLU A 500 18.68 16.85 -24.93
CA GLU A 500 17.92 15.79 -24.27
C GLU A 500 17.42 16.16 -22.87
N LEU A 501 17.78 17.34 -22.35
CA LEU A 501 17.42 17.74 -20.99
C LEU A 501 15.92 18.00 -20.87
N GLU A 502 15.26 17.26 -19.99
CA GLU A 502 13.82 17.31 -19.74
C GLU A 502 13.52 18.10 -18.45
N THR A 503 14.38 18.01 -17.43
CA THR A 503 14.18 18.67 -16.14
C THR A 503 15.46 19.27 -15.60
N ILE A 504 15.39 20.53 -15.17
CA ILE A 504 16.46 21.21 -14.43
C ILE A 504 15.91 21.88 -13.17
N GLU A 505 16.53 21.58 -12.03
CA GLU A 505 16.23 22.13 -10.71
C GLU A 505 17.45 22.86 -10.14
N LEU A 506 17.31 24.17 -9.96
CA LEU A 506 18.33 25.14 -9.54
C LEU A 506 17.84 26.01 -8.38
N SER A 507 16.74 25.65 -7.73
CA SER A 507 16.17 26.41 -6.61
C SER A 507 17.15 26.51 -5.44
N PHE A 508 17.03 27.55 -4.61
CA PHE A 508 17.88 27.77 -3.44
C PHE A 508 19.38 27.82 -3.79
N ASN A 509 19.73 28.61 -4.81
CA ASN A 509 21.10 28.92 -5.19
C ASN A 509 21.36 30.44 -5.05
N LYS A 510 22.48 30.93 -5.59
CA LYS A 510 22.89 32.34 -5.57
C LYS A 510 22.79 32.99 -6.96
N ILE A 511 21.99 32.43 -7.87
CA ILE A 511 21.93 32.84 -9.27
C ILE A 511 21.38 34.26 -9.37
N SER A 512 22.17 35.19 -9.92
CA SER A 512 21.78 36.61 -10.01
C SER A 512 21.13 36.99 -11.34
N LYS A 513 21.40 36.23 -12.41
CA LYS A 513 20.91 36.48 -13.77
C LYS A 513 20.75 35.16 -14.52
N LEU A 514 19.78 35.12 -15.44
CA LEU A 514 19.65 34.05 -16.41
C LEU A 514 20.33 34.44 -17.74
N PRO A 515 20.85 33.49 -18.52
CA PRO A 515 21.41 33.75 -19.84
C PRO A 515 20.36 34.33 -20.80
N SER A 516 20.79 35.21 -21.71
CA SER A 516 19.90 35.81 -22.71
C SER A 516 19.45 34.84 -23.81
N GLN A 517 20.17 33.72 -23.99
CA GLN A 517 19.86 32.70 -24.99
C GLN A 517 20.00 31.30 -24.37
N ILE A 518 18.91 30.74 -23.86
CA ILE A 518 18.86 29.34 -23.42
C ILE A 518 18.18 28.53 -24.53
N LYS A 519 18.85 27.49 -25.05
CA LYS A 519 18.28 26.56 -26.03
C LYS A 519 18.21 25.17 -25.41
N LEU A 520 17.04 24.82 -24.89
CA LEU A 520 16.78 23.50 -24.32
C LEU A 520 15.46 22.97 -24.91
N PRO A 521 15.51 22.40 -26.13
CA PRO A 521 14.31 22.13 -26.93
C PRO A 521 13.36 21.12 -26.29
N LYS A 522 13.89 20.18 -25.49
CA LYS A 522 13.11 19.17 -24.76
C LYS A 522 12.83 19.53 -23.30
N LEU A 523 13.30 20.69 -22.82
CA LEU A 523 13.13 21.04 -21.43
C LEU A 523 11.65 21.22 -21.13
N GLN A 524 11.16 20.37 -20.24
CA GLN A 524 9.81 20.40 -19.77
C GLN A 524 9.78 21.24 -18.49
N THR A 525 10.62 20.93 -17.49
CA THR A 525 10.64 21.56 -16.14
C THR A 525 11.84 22.47 -15.96
N LEU A 526 11.56 23.70 -15.54
CA LEU A 526 12.55 24.64 -15.04
C LEU A 526 12.15 25.11 -13.63
N LYS A 527 12.99 24.82 -12.64
CA LYS A 527 12.79 25.27 -11.27
C LYS A 527 13.99 26.12 -10.83
N ILE A 528 13.74 27.38 -10.47
CA ILE A 528 14.76 28.39 -10.11
C ILE A 528 14.35 29.19 -8.86
N ARG A 529 13.45 28.64 -8.04
CA ARG A 529 12.88 29.29 -6.86
C ARG A 529 13.97 29.77 -5.89
N SER A 530 13.70 30.86 -5.17
CA SER A 530 14.57 31.37 -4.10
C SER A 530 16.00 31.60 -4.58
N ASN A 531 16.13 32.34 -5.69
CA ASN A 531 17.40 32.85 -6.21
C ASN A 531 17.32 34.37 -6.35
N PRO A 532 18.44 35.12 -6.16
CA PRO A 532 18.48 36.58 -6.33
C PRO A 532 18.46 37.02 -7.81
N ILE A 533 17.62 36.39 -8.63
CA ILE A 533 17.55 36.65 -10.08
C ILE A 533 16.84 37.99 -10.31
N HIS A 534 17.46 38.85 -11.12
CA HIS A 534 16.87 40.10 -11.59
C HIS A 534 16.88 40.19 -13.11
N GLY A 535 15.91 40.91 -13.68
CA GLY A 535 15.88 41.26 -15.10
C GLY A 535 14.76 40.57 -15.87
N THR A 536 14.96 40.47 -17.18
CA THR A 536 13.99 39.91 -18.12
C THR A 536 14.38 38.52 -18.59
N PHE A 537 13.40 37.64 -18.77
CA PHE A 537 13.56 36.31 -19.33
C PHE A 537 12.64 36.11 -20.54
N ASN A 538 13.07 35.25 -21.46
CA ASN A 538 12.32 34.92 -22.66
C ASN A 538 12.25 33.40 -22.81
N THR A 539 11.04 32.85 -22.95
CA THR A 539 10.80 31.40 -22.99
C THR A 539 10.79 30.81 -24.40
N THR A 540 10.98 31.61 -25.46
CA THR A 540 10.97 31.13 -26.86
C THR A 540 12.01 30.05 -27.16
N GLY A 541 13.14 30.03 -26.43
CA GLY A 541 14.17 28.98 -26.53
C GLY A 541 13.84 27.67 -25.79
N LEU A 542 12.68 27.61 -25.12
CA LEU A 542 12.19 26.50 -24.31
C LEU A 542 10.80 26.03 -24.81
N PRO A 543 10.68 25.54 -26.06
CA PRO A 543 9.39 25.26 -26.70
C PRO A 543 8.59 24.12 -26.06
N SER A 544 9.23 23.25 -25.27
CA SER A 544 8.57 22.13 -24.58
C SER A 544 8.27 22.44 -23.10
N LEU A 545 8.52 23.66 -22.64
CA LEU A 545 8.40 24.01 -21.23
C LEU A 545 6.93 24.00 -20.80
N VAL A 546 6.59 23.16 -19.83
CA VAL A 546 5.21 23.06 -19.30
C VAL A 546 5.12 23.43 -17.81
N TYR A 547 6.24 23.43 -17.07
CA TYR A 547 6.29 23.87 -15.68
C TYR A 547 7.49 24.79 -15.42
N LEU A 548 7.20 25.96 -14.86
CA LEU A 548 8.18 26.92 -14.41
C LEU A 548 7.90 27.33 -12.97
N ASP A 549 8.88 27.14 -12.08
CA ASP A 549 8.85 27.75 -10.76
C ASP A 549 9.97 28.77 -10.60
N ALA A 550 9.57 30.04 -10.58
CA ALA A 550 10.41 31.20 -10.33
C ALA A 550 9.89 32.01 -9.12
N THR A 551 9.24 31.34 -8.16
CA THR A 551 8.87 31.95 -6.87
C THR A 551 10.11 32.44 -6.13
N GLU A 552 9.96 33.52 -5.37
CA GLU A 552 11.02 34.18 -4.63
C GLU A 552 12.20 34.62 -5.52
N THR A 553 11.88 35.10 -6.74
CA THR A 553 12.81 35.77 -7.66
C THR A 553 12.24 37.14 -8.07
N ASN A 554 13.06 38.01 -8.67
CA ASN A 554 12.64 39.28 -9.25
C ASN A 554 12.62 39.23 -10.78
N LEU A 555 12.28 38.07 -11.35
CA LEU A 555 12.25 37.84 -12.79
C LEU A 555 10.99 38.44 -13.44
N THR A 556 11.17 39.06 -14.60
CA THR A 556 10.08 39.55 -15.46
C THR A 556 10.15 38.84 -16.81
N PHE A 557 9.01 38.59 -17.46
CA PHE A 557 8.98 37.91 -18.75
C PHE A 557 8.77 38.89 -19.89
N THR A 558 9.38 38.61 -21.03
CA THR A 558 9.34 39.46 -22.24
C THR A 558 8.45 38.92 -23.34
N ASP A 559 8.01 37.67 -23.21
CA ASP A 559 7.14 36.96 -24.11
C ASP A 559 5.85 36.52 -23.40
N ASP A 560 4.82 36.24 -24.19
CA ASP A 560 3.56 35.70 -23.70
C ASP A 560 3.80 34.21 -23.37
N ILE A 561 3.97 33.91 -22.09
CA ILE A 561 4.30 32.56 -21.55
C ILE A 561 3.12 31.56 -21.69
N LEU A 562 2.20 31.81 -22.62
CA LEU A 562 0.93 31.09 -22.81
C LEU A 562 1.13 29.59 -23.13
N GLN A 563 2.32 29.20 -23.57
CA GLN A 563 2.70 27.81 -23.86
C GLN A 563 3.02 26.97 -22.61
N VAL A 564 3.25 27.61 -21.45
CA VAL A 564 3.60 26.91 -20.20
C VAL A 564 2.32 26.70 -19.38
N GLU A 565 1.91 25.44 -19.17
CA GLU A 565 0.66 25.14 -18.46
C GLU A 565 0.67 25.65 -17.01
N ARG A 566 1.85 25.74 -16.38
CA ARG A 566 1.99 26.11 -14.98
C ARG A 566 3.21 27.00 -14.72
N VAL A 567 2.96 28.23 -14.23
CA VAL A 567 4.00 29.19 -13.84
C VAL A 567 3.76 29.64 -12.40
N LEU A 568 4.75 29.40 -11.51
CA LEU A 568 4.75 29.92 -10.15
C LEU A 568 5.74 31.09 -10.04
N ILE A 569 5.27 32.27 -9.62
CA ILE A 569 6.05 33.50 -9.47
C ILE A 569 5.55 34.33 -8.29
N SER A 570 6.44 35.17 -7.72
CA SER A 570 6.12 35.98 -6.52
C SER A 570 5.41 37.30 -6.79
N ASN A 571 5.24 37.70 -8.05
CA ASN A 571 4.62 38.99 -8.39
C ASN A 571 3.13 38.81 -8.78
N ASP A 572 2.23 39.30 -7.93
CA ASP A 572 0.77 39.36 -8.17
C ASP A 572 0.40 40.13 -9.45
N SER A 573 1.27 41.03 -9.92
CA SER A 573 1.06 41.88 -11.11
C SER A 573 1.17 41.14 -12.46
N ILE A 574 1.69 39.91 -12.48
CA ILE A 574 1.77 39.07 -13.68
C ILE A 574 0.61 38.06 -13.72
N ILE A 575 0.10 37.63 -12.55
CA ILE A 575 -1.06 36.73 -12.45
C ILE A 575 -2.29 37.36 -13.11
N GLN A 576 -2.50 38.68 -12.93
CA GLN A 576 -3.58 39.41 -13.61
C GLN A 576 -3.50 39.40 -15.15
N LYS A 577 -2.31 39.35 -15.76
CA LYS A 577 -2.17 39.31 -17.23
C LYS A 577 -2.44 37.93 -17.84
N ILE A 578 -2.26 36.86 -17.07
CA ILE A 578 -2.50 35.48 -17.51
C ILE A 578 -3.99 35.13 -17.35
N GLU A 579 -4.67 35.69 -16.34
CA GLU A 579 -6.12 35.48 -16.11
C GLU A 579 -7.02 36.23 -17.10
N GLU A 580 -6.52 37.26 -17.80
CA GLU A 580 -7.33 38.11 -18.70
C GLU A 580 -7.53 37.57 -20.13
N ASN A 581 -6.94 36.44 -20.53
CA ASN A 581 -7.17 35.87 -21.87
C ASN A 581 -7.44 34.35 -21.90
N PRO A 582 -8.65 33.92 -21.48
CA PRO A 582 -9.17 32.61 -21.84
C PRO A 582 -10.41 32.78 -22.73
N THR A 583 -10.22 32.95 -24.06
CA THR A 583 -11.13 32.55 -25.18
C THR A 583 -11.08 33.53 -26.34
N GLU A 584 -10.62 33.08 -27.52
CA GLU A 584 -11.23 33.47 -28.81
C GLU A 584 -10.72 32.56 -29.95
N ILE A 585 -11.36 31.39 -30.11
CA ILE A 585 -11.56 30.77 -31.44
C ILE A 585 -12.97 30.21 -31.47
N SER A 586 -13.92 31.02 -31.95
CA SER A 586 -15.13 30.53 -32.60
C SER A 586 -15.45 31.42 -33.80
N GLU A 587 -15.36 30.81 -34.97
CA GLU A 587 -16.16 31.01 -36.20
C GLU A 587 -16.53 32.43 -36.67
N ASN A 588 -15.98 32.77 -37.86
CA ASN A 588 -16.59 33.50 -38.97
C ASN A 588 -17.94 34.21 -38.73
N THR A 589 -17.99 35.52 -38.99
CA THR A 589 -18.77 36.08 -40.13
C THR A 589 -18.52 37.60 -40.31
N GLU A 590 -18.13 37.93 -41.54
CA GLU A 590 -18.49 39.12 -42.35
C GLU A 590 -18.56 40.53 -41.72
N SER A 591 -17.61 41.34 -42.18
CA SER A 591 -17.80 42.67 -42.81
C SER A 591 -18.49 43.79 -42.02
N THR A 592 -17.77 44.88 -41.73
CA THR A 592 -17.73 46.12 -42.55
C THR A 592 -17.16 47.30 -41.75
N HIS A 593 -16.30 48.05 -42.43
CA HIS A 593 -16.06 49.50 -42.33
C HIS A 593 -15.83 50.22 -40.97
N SER A 594 -14.59 50.74 -40.91
CA SER A 594 -14.25 52.18 -40.91
C SER A 594 -13.94 52.89 -39.57
N THR A 595 -12.70 53.38 -39.56
CA THR A 595 -12.24 54.73 -39.20
C THR A 595 -12.27 55.23 -37.74
N THR A 596 -11.03 55.42 -37.27
CA THR A 596 -10.44 56.65 -36.70
C THR A 596 -10.73 57.08 -35.26
N ASN A 597 -9.59 57.25 -34.56
CA ASN A 597 -9.17 58.43 -33.79
C ASN A 597 -9.67 58.64 -32.36
N SER A 598 -8.69 58.50 -31.46
CA SER A 598 -8.03 59.62 -30.74
C SER A 598 -8.44 59.90 -29.29
N THR A 599 -7.43 59.72 -28.44
CA THR A 599 -6.82 60.71 -27.53
C THR A 599 -7.45 61.11 -26.19
N THR A 600 -6.50 61.24 -25.24
CA THR A 600 -6.32 62.24 -24.17
C THR A 600 -6.94 61.93 -22.80
N LYS A 601 -6.07 61.72 -21.78
CA LYS A 601 -5.59 62.69 -20.73
C LYS A 601 -6.53 62.62 -19.50
N SER A 602 -6.12 62.77 -18.25
CA SER A 602 -4.88 63.16 -17.57
C SER A 602 -5.12 63.11 -16.05
N SER A 603 -4.03 63.15 -15.26
CA SER A 603 -3.83 63.90 -13.99
C SER A 603 -4.70 63.53 -12.76
N SER A 604 -4.27 63.55 -11.49
CA SER A 604 -3.07 64.06 -10.81
C SER A 604 -3.18 63.90 -9.28
N GLN A 605 -2.03 63.98 -8.58
CA GLN A 605 -1.77 64.63 -7.26
C GLN A 605 -2.16 63.90 -5.95
N SER A 606 -1.18 63.48 -5.12
CA SER A 606 -0.46 64.16 -3.98
C SER A 606 -1.15 63.87 -2.63
N SER A 607 -0.52 63.65 -1.46
CA SER A 607 0.65 64.26 -0.78
C SER A 607 0.94 63.47 0.54
N GLN A 608 2.20 63.31 0.99
CA GLN A 608 2.87 63.76 2.26
C GLN A 608 2.06 63.65 3.59
N SER A 609 2.57 63.37 4.80
CA SER A 609 3.88 63.24 5.51
C SER A 609 3.56 62.44 6.82
N GLU A 610 4.45 61.91 7.68
CA GLU A 610 5.38 62.58 8.61
C GLU A 610 6.05 61.53 9.55
N GLN A 611 7.12 61.92 10.25
CA GLN A 611 8.12 61.13 11.01
C GLN A 611 7.93 61.13 12.55
N GLU A 612 8.87 60.44 13.23
CA GLU A 612 9.38 60.56 14.63
C GLU A 612 9.01 59.38 15.56
N ASN A 613 9.96 58.50 15.92
CA ASN A 613 11.04 58.56 16.95
C ASN A 613 10.53 58.33 18.39
N ASP A 614 11.03 57.30 19.09
CA ASP A 614 11.93 57.46 20.25
C ASP A 614 12.39 56.14 20.90
N GLN A 615 13.54 56.24 21.59
CA GLN A 615 14.44 55.23 22.13
C GLN A 615 14.15 54.81 23.60
N ASN A 616 15.08 53.98 24.13
CA ASN A 616 15.54 53.84 25.54
C ASN A 616 14.81 52.80 26.44
N ASP A 617 15.43 52.04 27.36
CA ASP A 617 16.84 51.74 27.72
C ASP A 617 16.86 50.64 28.83
N SER A 618 18.02 49.99 29.00
CA SER A 618 18.65 49.51 30.27
C SER A 618 18.17 48.27 31.09
N ASP A 619 19.14 47.35 31.26
CA ASP A 619 19.73 46.76 32.49
C ASP A 619 18.92 45.96 33.56
N ARG A 620 19.40 44.74 33.88
CA ARG A 620 20.11 44.41 35.16
C ARG A 620 20.44 42.91 35.34
N GLU A 621 21.67 42.67 35.80
CA GLU A 621 22.18 41.44 36.44
C GLU A 621 21.57 41.20 37.85
N ILE A 622 21.65 39.95 38.37
CA ILE A 622 22.27 39.57 39.67
C ILE A 622 22.05 38.05 39.96
N SER A 623 23.09 37.47 40.58
CA SER A 623 23.37 36.10 41.04
C SER A 623 22.74 35.67 42.37
N TYR A 624 22.96 34.39 42.76
CA TYR A 624 23.29 33.77 44.07
C TYR A 624 22.60 32.37 44.21
N GLU A 625 23.30 31.21 44.24
CA GLU A 625 23.96 30.51 45.40
C GLU A 625 22.95 29.98 46.46
N GLU A 626 22.94 28.75 47.03
CA GLU A 626 23.99 27.87 47.59
C GLU A 626 23.47 26.43 47.98
N LYS A 627 24.40 25.43 47.89
CA LYS A 627 24.78 24.31 48.83
C LYS A 627 23.81 23.26 49.43
N SER A 628 24.18 21.97 49.26
CA SER A 628 24.82 21.08 50.29
C SER A 628 25.02 19.65 49.69
N ASN A 629 26.23 19.09 49.55
CA ASN A 629 27.14 18.41 50.49
C ASN A 629 26.59 17.13 51.18
N ILE A 630 27.13 15.93 50.82
CA ILE A 630 27.92 15.00 51.69
C ILE A 630 28.08 13.58 51.06
N GLU A 631 29.35 13.16 51.00
CA GLU A 631 30.01 11.82 51.10
C GLU A 631 29.51 10.59 50.31
N ASN A 632 30.29 9.96 49.42
CA ASN A 632 31.57 9.20 49.50
C ASN A 632 31.47 7.69 49.87
N ILE A 633 32.16 6.89 49.04
CA ILE A 633 32.90 5.63 49.31
C ILE A 633 32.22 4.27 48.95
N LYS A 634 32.71 3.72 47.80
CA LYS A 634 33.36 2.40 47.56
C LYS A 634 32.57 1.10 47.92
N LEU A 635 32.73 -0.06 47.27
CA LEU A 635 33.75 -0.66 46.39
C LEU A 635 33.16 -1.96 45.79
N SER A 636 33.68 -2.37 44.63
CA SER A 636 33.93 -3.74 44.09
C SER A 636 33.35 -4.96 44.83
N SER A 637 32.89 -6.03 44.19
CA SER A 637 33.68 -7.00 43.39
C SER A 637 32.73 -8.18 43.06
N GLN A 638 32.62 -8.63 41.81
CA GLN A 638 33.43 -9.67 41.16
C GLN A 638 33.08 -11.12 41.57
N GLU A 639 32.85 -11.92 40.52
CA GLU A 639 33.10 -13.35 40.36
C GLU A 639 31.99 -14.40 40.60
N LYS A 640 31.67 -15.08 39.45
CA LYS A 640 31.70 -16.54 39.22
C LYS A 640 30.68 -17.39 39.98
N SER A 641 30.19 -18.53 39.51
CA SER A 641 30.23 -19.31 38.25
C SER A 641 29.51 -20.63 38.60
N LYS A 642 29.17 -21.43 37.57
CA LYS A 642 28.87 -22.89 37.61
C LYS A 642 27.43 -23.24 37.98
N LYS A 643 26.66 -23.81 37.03
CA LYS A 643 26.69 -25.18 36.42
C LYS A 643 25.91 -26.19 37.26
N GLY A 644 25.10 -26.99 36.56
CA GLY A 644 24.47 -28.24 37.03
C GLY A 644 22.96 -28.09 37.09
N GLU A 645 22.17 -28.35 36.04
CA GLU A 645 21.97 -29.62 35.31
C GLU A 645 21.22 -30.67 36.15
N LYS A 646 20.17 -31.24 35.53
CA LYS A 646 19.37 -32.45 35.88
C LYS A 646 18.19 -32.24 36.83
N SER A 647 16.94 -32.31 36.36
CA SER A 647 16.17 -33.40 35.71
C SER A 647 15.29 -34.15 36.70
N ASN A 648 14.12 -34.57 36.20
CA ASN A 648 13.09 -35.44 36.77
C ASN A 648 11.94 -34.68 37.44
N SER A 649 10.80 -34.54 36.76
CA SER A 649 9.80 -35.57 36.46
C SER A 649 9.15 -36.13 37.73
N THR A 650 7.87 -35.84 37.94
CA THR A 650 6.82 -36.86 38.01
C THR A 650 5.44 -36.22 38.22
N GLU A 651 4.52 -36.77 37.44
CA GLU A 651 3.08 -36.56 37.44
C GLU A 651 2.42 -36.96 38.76
N LYS A 652 1.25 -36.34 39.02
CA LYS A 652 -0.04 -36.92 39.45
C LYS A 652 -0.81 -35.81 40.21
N LEU A 653 -2.13 -35.67 40.22
CA LEU A 653 -3.30 -36.16 39.46
C LEU A 653 -4.49 -35.58 40.27
N TYR A 654 -5.45 -34.91 39.62
CA TYR A 654 -6.87 -34.73 39.98
C TYR A 654 -7.35 -34.63 41.45
N THR A 655 -8.12 -33.58 41.76
CA THR A 655 -9.61 -33.61 41.97
C THR A 655 -10.06 -32.23 42.48
N SER A 656 -10.75 -31.43 41.67
CA SER A 656 -12.21 -31.20 41.65
C SER A 656 -12.81 -30.55 42.91
N SER A 657 -13.27 -29.31 42.76
CA SER A 657 -14.53 -28.84 43.36
C SER A 657 -15.03 -27.62 42.62
N GLN A 658 -16.22 -27.75 42.03
CA GLN A 658 -17.08 -26.68 41.55
C GLN A 658 -17.46 -25.77 42.72
N GLU A 659 -17.51 -24.46 42.52
CA GLU A 659 -18.77 -23.68 42.50
C GLU A 659 -18.56 -22.16 42.54
N ASN A 660 -19.40 -21.50 41.74
CA ASN A 660 -19.99 -20.17 41.89
C ASN A 660 -19.25 -18.91 41.37
N LEU A 661 -19.92 -18.34 40.36
CA LEU A 661 -19.82 -17.00 39.85
C LEU A 661 -20.09 -15.95 40.93
N SER A 662 -19.28 -14.89 40.93
CA SER A 662 -19.79 -13.52 40.98
C SER A 662 -18.81 -12.60 40.26
N VAL A 663 -19.21 -12.17 39.08
CA VAL A 663 -18.58 -11.10 38.31
C VAL A 663 -18.79 -9.79 39.06
N THR A 664 -17.71 -9.08 39.37
CA THR A 664 -17.76 -7.65 39.70
C THR A 664 -16.71 -6.94 38.85
N GLU A 665 -17.21 -6.06 37.99
CA GLU A 665 -16.49 -5.07 37.20
C GLU A 665 -15.57 -4.22 38.10
N ASN A 666 -14.30 -4.59 38.23
CA ASN A 666 -13.26 -3.67 38.74
C ASN A 666 -11.81 -4.11 38.45
N SER A 667 -11.55 -5.17 37.68
CA SER A 667 -10.19 -5.59 37.33
C SER A 667 -9.64 -4.99 36.03
N SER A 668 -10.37 -4.11 35.36
CA SER A 668 -9.96 -3.49 34.08
C SER A 668 -9.27 -2.14 34.25
N GLN A 669 -9.28 -1.54 35.44
CA GLN A 669 -8.69 -0.22 35.69
C GLN A 669 -7.30 -0.25 36.33
N GLU A 670 -6.87 -1.37 36.92
CA GLU A 670 -5.53 -1.49 37.52
C GLU A 670 -4.44 -1.99 36.56
N ILE A 671 -4.80 -2.47 35.37
CA ILE A 671 -3.81 -2.92 34.36
C ILE A 671 -3.36 -1.76 33.44
N PHE A 672 -4.11 -0.66 33.38
CA PHE A 672 -3.78 0.49 32.53
C PHE A 672 -2.89 1.55 33.20
N SER A 673 -2.70 1.51 34.52
CA SER A 673 -1.84 2.46 35.22
C SER A 673 -0.36 2.08 35.19
N GLU A 674 -0.01 0.78 35.12
CA GLU A 674 1.39 0.31 35.11
C GLU A 674 2.10 0.39 33.75
N ILE A 675 1.38 0.61 32.64
CA ILE A 675 1.99 0.82 31.31
C ILE A 675 2.44 2.28 31.10
N SER A 676 1.95 3.20 31.93
CA SER A 676 2.26 4.64 31.80
C SER A 676 3.57 5.09 32.48
N SER A 677 4.32 4.18 33.10
CA SER A 677 5.58 4.54 33.78
C SER A 677 6.66 3.47 33.68
N SER A 678 7.33 3.34 32.53
CA SER A 678 8.79 3.11 32.52
C SER A 678 9.43 3.23 31.12
N SER A 679 10.45 4.09 31.09
CA SER A 679 11.60 4.18 30.17
C SER A 679 11.38 4.48 28.68
N LYS A 680 11.65 5.76 28.37
CA LYS A 680 12.14 6.32 27.11
C LYS A 680 13.26 5.47 26.48
N SER A 681 13.03 4.93 25.29
CA SER A 681 14.05 4.79 24.24
C SER A 681 13.44 5.24 22.91
N ASN A 682 14.02 6.29 22.32
CA ASN A 682 13.51 6.96 21.11
C ASN A 682 13.79 6.13 19.85
N THR A 683 12.78 5.41 19.38
CA THR A 683 12.55 5.12 17.96
C THR A 683 11.03 5.18 17.75
N LYS A 684 10.55 6.30 17.18
CA LYS A 684 9.12 6.50 16.92
C LYS A 684 8.65 5.48 15.89
N ILE A 685 7.81 4.54 16.30
CA ILE A 685 6.87 3.85 15.41
C ILE A 685 6.07 4.96 14.72
N ILE A 686 6.15 5.07 13.40
CA ILE A 686 5.28 5.98 12.66
C ILE A 686 3.91 5.30 12.62
N GLU A 687 2.96 5.78 13.42
CA GLU A 687 1.57 5.41 13.26
C GLU A 687 1.07 5.99 11.92
N ASN A 688 0.64 5.14 10.99
CA ASN A 688 0.05 5.58 9.73
C ASN A 688 -1.41 6.04 9.88
N VAL A 689 -1.96 5.88 11.09
CA VAL A 689 -3.28 6.39 11.44
C VAL A 689 -3.17 7.27 12.67
N PHE A 690 -3.55 8.52 12.52
CA PHE A 690 -3.53 9.50 13.60
C PHE A 690 -4.95 9.74 14.07
N ARG A 691 -5.24 9.29 15.30
CA ARG A 691 -6.55 9.39 15.95
C ARG A 691 -6.37 9.93 17.35
N PHE A 692 -7.22 10.86 17.76
CA PHE A 692 -7.16 11.44 19.09
C PHE A 692 -8.13 10.77 20.09
N ASP A 693 -9.21 10.12 19.63
CA ASP A 693 -10.22 9.42 20.48
C ASP A 693 -10.95 8.25 19.78
N HIS A 694 -11.54 7.31 20.54
CA HIS A 694 -12.41 6.25 20.01
C HIS A 694 -13.85 6.75 19.73
N PHE A 695 -14.31 6.54 18.49
CA PHE A 695 -15.59 6.97 17.93
C PHE A 695 -16.33 5.74 17.41
N THR A 696 -17.63 5.65 17.68
CA THR A 696 -18.50 4.54 17.27
C THR A 696 -19.10 4.73 15.89
N ASP A 697 -19.21 5.98 15.43
CA ASP A 697 -19.83 6.43 14.19
C ASP A 697 -18.82 6.67 13.05
N ILE A 698 -17.51 6.58 13.33
CA ILE A 698 -16.44 6.68 12.32
C ILE A 698 -15.59 5.42 12.39
N SER A 699 -15.46 4.73 11.26
CA SER A 699 -14.53 3.61 11.12
C SER A 699 -13.59 3.82 9.93
N TYR A 700 -12.45 3.14 9.96
CA TYR A 700 -11.45 3.20 8.92
C TYR A 700 -10.70 1.88 8.80
N SER A 701 -10.06 1.66 7.67
CA SER A 701 -9.09 0.58 7.48
C SER A 701 -7.98 1.06 6.55
N THR A 702 -6.74 0.77 6.93
CA THR A 702 -5.58 0.76 6.04
C THR A 702 -5.06 -0.67 5.94
N PHE A 703 -4.59 -1.08 4.77
CA PHE A 703 -4.08 -2.43 4.56
C PHE A 703 -3.03 -2.47 3.47
N ARG A 704 -1.87 -3.02 3.80
CA ARG A 704 -0.77 -3.28 2.86
C ARG A 704 -1.03 -4.61 2.16
N HIS A 705 -1.33 -4.58 0.87
CA HIS A 705 -1.45 -5.79 0.07
C HIS A 705 -0.07 -6.24 -0.46
N GLU A 706 0.20 -6.13 -1.76
CA GLU A 706 1.44 -6.60 -2.40
C GLU A 706 2.58 -5.54 -2.44
N ARG A 707 2.32 -4.32 -1.94
CA ARG A 707 3.32 -3.24 -1.86
C ARG A 707 4.40 -3.53 -0.80
N GLU A 708 5.60 -3.00 -1.03
CA GLU A 708 6.74 -3.12 -0.09
C GLU A 708 6.46 -2.46 1.27
N SER A 709 5.68 -1.37 1.30
CA SER A 709 5.31 -0.65 2.53
C SER A 709 3.87 -0.15 2.53
N LEU A 710 3.28 0.01 3.73
CA LEU A 710 2.02 0.73 3.91
C LEU A 710 2.36 2.21 3.98
N GLU A 711 2.21 2.91 2.87
CA GLU A 711 2.57 4.32 2.78
C GLU A 711 1.34 5.24 2.86
N ASP A 712 0.13 4.69 2.83
CA ASP A 712 -1.11 5.45 3.00
C ASP A 712 -1.29 5.92 4.43
N PHE A 713 -1.86 7.11 4.59
CA PHE A 713 -2.16 7.69 5.89
C PHE A 713 -3.62 8.10 6.05
N ILE A 714 -4.10 8.02 7.29
CA ILE A 714 -5.43 8.47 7.69
C ILE A 714 -5.31 9.43 8.87
N LEU A 715 -6.02 10.55 8.81
CA LEU A 715 -6.18 11.53 9.90
C LEU A 715 -7.66 11.59 10.27
N ILE A 716 -8.00 11.36 11.54
CA ILE A 716 -9.37 11.49 12.05
C ILE A 716 -9.35 12.32 13.34
N GLU A 717 -10.08 13.42 13.31
CA GLU A 717 -10.34 14.29 14.45
C GLU A 717 -11.85 14.57 14.58
N LYS A 718 -12.39 14.51 15.80
CA LYS A 718 -13.80 14.82 16.06
C LYS A 718 -13.95 15.58 17.37
N SER A 719 -14.74 16.66 17.35
CA SER A 719 -15.29 17.34 18.53
C SER A 719 -16.81 17.15 18.61
N GLU A 720 -17.46 17.68 19.65
CA GLU A 720 -18.89 17.46 19.95
C GLU A 720 -19.82 17.61 18.73
N ASN A 721 -19.55 18.56 17.82
CA ASN A 721 -20.39 18.82 16.64
C ASN A 721 -19.61 18.93 15.33
N THR A 722 -18.32 18.56 15.28
CA THR A 722 -17.50 18.75 14.08
C THR A 722 -16.55 17.59 13.86
N ILE A 723 -16.51 17.06 12.64
CA ILE A 723 -15.61 15.99 12.21
C ILE A 723 -14.63 16.56 11.19
N PHE A 724 -13.34 16.33 11.38
CA PHE A 724 -12.30 16.62 10.40
C PHE A 724 -11.56 15.33 10.08
N THR A 725 -11.56 14.91 8.82
CA THR A 725 -10.88 13.69 8.42
C THR A 725 -10.20 13.82 7.07
N GLY A 726 -9.10 13.08 6.89
CA GLY A 726 -8.31 13.05 5.67
C GLY A 726 -7.81 11.66 5.34
N LEU A 727 -7.92 11.28 4.07
CA LEU A 727 -7.34 10.07 3.50
C LEU A 727 -6.24 10.47 2.53
N PHE A 728 -5.04 9.94 2.73
CA PHE A 728 -3.84 10.24 1.95
C PHE A 728 -3.31 8.94 1.36
N ASP A 729 -3.56 8.72 0.08
CA ASP A 729 -3.11 7.54 -0.69
C ASP A 729 -1.74 7.89 -1.28
N ALA A 730 -0.68 7.45 -0.59
CA ALA A 730 0.69 7.86 -0.83
C ALA A 730 1.43 6.89 -1.77
N ARG A 731 2.46 7.41 -2.44
CA ARG A 731 3.34 6.67 -3.35
C ARG A 731 4.78 7.11 -3.18
N SER A 732 5.69 6.15 -3.24
CA SER A 732 7.14 6.36 -3.25
C SER A 732 7.76 6.84 -1.92
N GLY A 733 7.13 6.58 -0.76
CA GLY A 733 7.79 6.73 0.55
C GLY A 733 6.99 7.39 1.69
N GLY A 734 5.74 7.81 1.44
CA GLY A 734 4.81 8.31 2.46
C GLY A 734 5.19 9.59 3.23
N LYS A 735 6.36 10.19 2.99
CA LYS A 735 6.87 11.35 3.75
C LYS A 735 6.02 12.59 3.53
N PHE A 736 5.49 12.79 2.32
CA PHE A 736 4.62 13.91 1.97
C PHE A 736 3.31 13.84 2.74
N ALA A 737 2.66 12.67 2.71
CA ALA A 737 1.45 12.41 3.47
C ALA A 737 1.68 12.61 4.98
N GLN A 738 2.80 12.09 5.50
CA GLN A 738 3.18 12.26 6.90
C GLN A 738 3.40 13.73 7.27
N LYS A 739 4.12 14.50 6.46
CA LYS A 739 4.38 15.93 6.67
C LYS A 739 3.10 16.75 6.61
N THR A 740 2.21 16.41 5.69
CA THR A 740 0.90 17.05 5.54
C THR A 740 0.05 16.82 6.78
N ILE A 741 -0.05 15.58 7.27
CA ILE A 741 -0.80 15.28 8.49
C ILE A 741 -0.20 15.99 9.70
N ASN A 742 1.12 15.99 9.88
CA ASN A 742 1.76 16.69 11.00
C ASN A 742 1.44 18.19 11.00
N THR A 743 1.38 18.81 9.82
CA THR A 743 1.02 20.23 9.66
C THR A 743 -0.45 20.47 9.96
N LEU A 744 -1.35 19.63 9.45
CA LEU A 744 -2.77 19.72 9.72
C LEU A 744 -3.08 19.52 11.20
N ARG A 745 -2.43 18.56 11.86
CA ARG A 745 -2.54 18.35 13.32
C ARG A 745 -2.12 19.59 14.10
N LYS A 746 -1.02 20.23 13.71
CA LYS A 746 -0.57 21.47 14.35
C LYS A 746 -1.61 22.59 14.17
N LEU A 747 -2.15 22.75 12.96
CA LEU A 747 -3.17 23.75 12.66
C LEU A 747 -4.47 23.52 13.45
N ILE A 748 -4.92 22.26 13.54
CA ILE A 748 -6.09 21.84 14.33
C ILE A 748 -5.88 22.10 15.82
N ASN A 749 -4.69 21.79 16.36
CA ASN A 749 -4.37 22.04 17.77
C ASN A 749 -4.28 23.53 18.11
N GLU A 750 -3.80 24.36 17.18
CA GLU A 750 -3.70 25.81 17.34
C GLU A 750 -5.07 26.51 17.23
N ASN A 751 -6.03 25.91 16.51
CA ASN A 751 -7.39 26.42 16.32
C ASN A 751 -8.39 25.25 16.37
N PRO A 752 -8.81 24.79 17.56
CA PRO A 752 -9.64 23.59 17.70
C PRO A 752 -10.95 23.72 16.92
N LEU A 753 -11.04 22.99 15.80
CA LEU A 753 -12.23 22.68 14.99
C LEU A 753 -13.25 23.82 14.85
N ASN A 754 -12.80 25.02 14.47
CA ASN A 754 -13.70 26.10 14.08
C ASN A 754 -14.26 25.85 12.67
N PHE A 755 -15.50 25.36 12.58
CA PHE A 755 -16.17 25.15 11.29
C PHE A 755 -16.56 26.49 10.66
N THR A 756 -15.63 27.10 9.92
CA THR A 756 -15.88 28.24 9.06
C THR A 756 -15.29 27.97 7.68
N SER A 757 -15.93 28.50 6.64
CA SER A 757 -15.39 28.43 5.27
C SER A 757 -13.97 29.00 5.25
N ASP A 758 -13.73 30.12 5.91
CA ASP A 758 -12.41 30.77 5.99
C ASP A 758 -11.35 29.86 6.62
N TYR A 759 -11.70 29.12 7.67
CA TYR A 759 -10.78 28.17 8.29
C TYR A 759 -10.45 27.00 7.35
N PHE A 760 -11.45 26.48 6.63
CA PHE A 760 -11.22 25.42 5.65
C PHE A 760 -10.44 25.93 4.42
N HIS A 761 -10.60 27.20 4.03
CA HIS A 761 -9.74 27.87 3.05
C HIS A 761 -8.28 27.94 3.55
N ILE A 762 -8.03 28.24 4.83
CA ILE A 762 -6.69 28.21 5.42
C ILE A 762 -6.11 26.79 5.37
N VAL A 763 -6.90 25.77 5.68
CA VAL A 763 -6.50 24.35 5.55
C VAL A 763 -6.11 24.04 4.11
N CYS A 764 -6.96 24.36 3.14
CA CYS A 764 -6.69 24.16 1.71
C CYS A 764 -5.44 24.92 1.23
N ASN A 765 -5.26 26.18 1.66
CA ASN A 765 -4.06 26.95 1.35
C ASN A 765 -2.82 26.31 1.97
N LYS A 766 -2.91 25.82 3.22
CA LYS A 766 -1.77 25.18 3.88
C LYS A 766 -1.40 23.84 3.26
N ILE A 767 -2.39 23.06 2.84
CA ILE A 767 -2.19 21.86 2.01
C ILE A 767 -1.50 22.29 0.72
N THR A 768 -2.04 23.29 0.02
CA THR A 768 -1.46 23.82 -1.23
C THR A 768 -0.01 24.25 -1.04
N ASP A 769 0.32 25.02 0.01
CA ASP A 769 1.69 25.42 0.37
C ASP A 769 2.61 24.21 0.54
N LEU A 770 2.11 23.15 1.18
CA LEU A 770 2.84 21.89 1.34
C LEU A 770 2.98 21.15 0.00
N LEU A 771 1.97 21.14 -0.88
CA LEU A 771 2.11 20.59 -2.24
C LEU A 771 3.22 21.29 -3.03
N HIS A 772 3.52 22.54 -2.66
CA HIS A 772 4.60 23.34 -3.23
C HIS A 772 5.93 23.24 -2.45
N ASP A 773 5.99 22.46 -1.37
CA ASP A 773 7.17 22.27 -0.53
C ASP A 773 8.10 21.17 -1.10
N LYS A 774 9.11 21.61 -1.86
CA LYS A 774 10.06 20.76 -2.60
C LYS A 774 11.07 19.97 -1.76
N THR A 775 10.96 19.99 -0.43
CA THR A 775 11.87 19.25 0.46
C THR A 775 11.50 17.77 0.60
N VAL A 776 10.43 17.33 -0.08
CA VAL A 776 9.91 15.98 -0.06
C VAL A 776 9.69 15.51 -1.49
N PHE A 777 10.24 14.34 -1.85
CA PHE A 777 10.31 13.85 -3.24
C PHE A 777 9.32 12.71 -3.53
N ASP A 778 8.44 12.39 -2.58
CA ASP A 778 7.36 11.41 -2.74
C ASP A 778 5.99 12.10 -2.83
N GLY A 779 4.99 11.40 -3.36
CA GLY A 779 3.68 11.98 -3.67
C GLY A 779 2.53 11.29 -2.93
N SER A 780 1.44 12.01 -2.70
CA SER A 780 0.19 11.49 -2.18
C SER A 780 -0.99 12.08 -2.93
N SER A 781 -1.93 11.25 -3.33
CA SER A 781 -3.28 11.70 -3.61
C SER A 781 -4.06 11.82 -2.30
N MET A 782 -5.09 12.67 -2.24
CA MET A 782 -5.81 12.88 -1.00
C MET A 782 -7.28 13.29 -1.17
N ALA A 783 -8.06 13.01 -0.15
CA ALA A 783 -9.36 13.62 0.11
C ALA A 783 -9.37 14.13 1.56
N VAL A 784 -9.84 15.35 1.78
CA VAL A 784 -9.95 15.96 3.12
C VAL A 784 -11.33 16.55 3.26
N ILE A 785 -11.99 16.28 4.39
CA ILE A 785 -13.30 16.84 4.72
C ILE A 785 -13.31 17.46 6.12
N MET A 786 -14.17 18.46 6.26
CA MET A 786 -14.62 19.00 7.52
C MET A 786 -16.15 19.00 7.49
N MET A 787 -16.80 18.42 8.49
CA MET A 787 -18.25 18.26 8.55
C MET A 787 -18.78 18.81 9.86
N LYS A 788 -19.89 19.57 9.80
CA LYS A 788 -20.65 20.02 10.96
C LYS A 788 -22.14 19.91 10.66
N ASN A 789 -22.84 19.08 11.43
CA ASN A 789 -24.24 18.75 11.18
C ASN A 789 -24.43 18.22 9.73
N LYS A 790 -25.29 18.87 8.93
CA LYS A 790 -25.55 18.51 7.54
C LYS A 790 -24.61 19.16 6.53
N GLU A 791 -23.74 20.09 6.94
CA GLU A 791 -22.82 20.76 6.03
C GLU A 791 -21.46 20.07 5.99
N VAL A 792 -20.96 19.80 4.77
CA VAL A 792 -19.64 19.21 4.53
C VAL A 792 -18.84 20.16 3.65
N LEU A 793 -17.71 20.63 4.16
CA LEU A 793 -16.65 21.26 3.38
C LEU A 793 -15.62 20.20 3.00
N PHE A 794 -15.21 20.15 1.74
CA PHE A 794 -14.27 19.13 1.28
C PHE A 794 -13.33 19.65 0.20
N THR A 795 -12.22 18.95 0.04
CA THR A 795 -11.32 19.10 -1.11
C THR A 795 -10.75 17.73 -1.49
N THR A 796 -10.55 17.51 -2.78
CA THR A 796 -10.00 16.25 -3.32
C THR A 796 -8.90 16.58 -4.31
N ILE A 797 -7.80 15.84 -4.24
CA ILE A 797 -6.68 15.99 -5.17
C ILE A 797 -6.18 14.60 -5.58
N GLY A 798 -6.32 14.27 -6.87
CA GLY A 798 -5.96 12.96 -7.42
C GLY A 798 -7.11 11.95 -7.41
N ASP A 799 -6.80 10.70 -7.10
CA ASP A 799 -7.71 9.57 -7.29
C ASP A 799 -8.65 9.19 -6.12
N PRO A 800 -8.43 9.62 -4.87
CA PRO A 800 -9.38 9.35 -3.82
C PRO A 800 -10.77 9.88 -4.16
N ARG A 801 -11.80 9.16 -3.72
CA ARG A 801 -13.21 9.50 -3.97
C ARG A 801 -13.94 9.68 -2.66
N ILE A 802 -14.84 10.67 -2.65
CA ILE A 802 -15.83 10.86 -1.61
C ILE A 802 -17.18 10.42 -2.19
N ILE A 803 -17.85 9.51 -1.51
CA ILE A 803 -19.11 8.93 -1.96
C ILE A 803 -20.10 8.99 -0.81
N ILE A 804 -21.32 9.44 -1.11
CA ILE A 804 -22.42 9.43 -0.16
C ILE A 804 -23.40 8.35 -0.59
N SER A 805 -23.73 7.45 0.33
CA SER A 805 -24.73 6.41 0.12
C SER A 805 -26.00 6.72 0.90
N LYS A 806 -27.15 6.47 0.29
CA LYS A 806 -28.46 6.56 0.95
C LYS A 806 -28.80 5.27 1.69
N ALA A 807 -29.82 5.35 2.54
CA ALA A 807 -30.35 4.21 3.28
C ALA A 807 -31.05 3.16 2.36
N GLU A 808 -31.50 3.58 1.18
CA GLU A 808 -32.20 2.73 0.21
C GLU A 808 -31.36 2.52 -1.07
N LYS A 809 -31.49 1.32 -1.66
CA LYS A 809 -30.76 0.90 -2.87
C LYS A 809 -31.09 1.81 -4.06
N GLY A 810 -30.07 2.15 -4.85
CA GLY A 810 -30.14 3.06 -6.00
C GLY A 810 -29.79 4.52 -5.65
N GLY A 811 -29.26 4.77 -4.46
CA GLY A 811 -29.02 6.10 -3.93
C GLY A 811 -27.57 6.42 -3.62
N VAL A 812 -26.65 6.20 -4.58
CA VAL A 812 -25.24 6.60 -4.43
C VAL A 812 -24.98 7.90 -5.16
N ARG A 813 -24.40 8.86 -4.45
CA ARG A 813 -23.91 10.12 -4.99
C ARG A 813 -22.40 10.14 -4.89
N VAL A 814 -21.73 9.88 -6.01
CA VAL A 814 -20.29 10.17 -6.13
C VAL A 814 -20.15 11.69 -6.13
N VAL A 815 -19.37 12.21 -5.18
CA VAL A 815 -19.13 13.65 -5.08
C VAL A 815 -18.16 14.02 -6.19
N GLN A 816 -18.70 14.64 -7.25
CA GLN A 816 -17.93 15.02 -8.43
C GLN A 816 -17.13 16.29 -8.15
N ASP A 817 -15.82 16.25 -8.37
CA ASP A 817 -15.00 17.47 -8.35
C ASP A 817 -15.11 18.21 -9.70
N ASN A 818 -14.93 19.53 -9.68
CA ASN A 818 -14.99 20.36 -10.90
C ASN A 818 -13.85 20.07 -11.91
N LEU A 819 -12.92 19.18 -11.58
CA LEU A 819 -11.69 18.92 -12.33
C LEU A 819 -11.73 17.61 -13.13
N GLU A 820 -12.70 16.73 -12.89
CA GLU A 820 -12.81 15.40 -13.48
C GLU A 820 -12.87 15.40 -15.02
N SER A 821 -13.49 16.44 -15.62
CA SER A 821 -13.58 16.60 -17.08
C SER A 821 -12.23 16.86 -17.75
N ARG A 822 -11.26 17.44 -17.04
CA ARG A 822 -9.88 17.67 -17.52
C ARG A 822 -9.00 16.41 -17.44
N ARG A 823 -9.46 15.36 -16.76
CA ARG A 823 -8.72 14.09 -16.52
C ARG A 823 -8.95 13.03 -17.61
N ARG A 824 -9.90 13.24 -18.55
CA ARG A 824 -10.33 12.24 -19.56
C ARG A 824 -9.65 12.34 -20.94
N CYS A 825 -8.40 12.78 -21.01
CA CYS A 825 -7.61 12.74 -22.25
C CYS A 825 -6.55 11.62 -22.22
N GLY A 826 -6.86 10.45 -22.80
CA GLY A 826 -5.87 9.50 -23.33
C GLY A 826 -5.70 8.15 -22.60
N ASN A 827 -5.82 7.05 -23.36
CA ASN A 827 -5.47 5.68 -22.97
C ASN A 827 -3.95 5.43 -22.92
N LYS A 828 -3.53 4.41 -22.14
CA LYS A 828 -2.17 3.87 -21.96
C LYS A 828 -1.23 4.01 -23.18
N TYR A 829 -0.04 4.58 -22.97
CA TYR A 829 1.12 4.51 -23.87
C TYR A 829 2.45 4.42 -23.05
N TYR A 830 3.32 3.46 -23.40
CA TYR A 830 4.75 3.36 -23.02
C TYR A 830 5.18 3.54 -21.55
N GLY A 831 4.45 3.00 -20.57
CA GLY A 831 4.99 2.87 -19.20
C GLY A 831 5.21 4.20 -18.46
N GLN A 832 4.64 5.31 -18.93
CA GLN A 832 4.51 6.56 -18.19
C GLN A 832 3.06 6.78 -17.76
N LEU A 833 2.85 7.34 -16.57
CA LEU A 833 1.54 7.69 -16.03
C LEU A 833 0.86 8.74 -16.91
N THR A 834 -0.32 8.41 -17.43
CA THR A 834 -1.22 9.39 -18.05
C THR A 834 -1.87 10.27 -16.98
N ILE A 835 -2.08 11.53 -17.35
CA ILE A 835 -2.44 12.70 -16.55
C ILE A 835 -3.43 12.42 -15.40
N SER A 836 -3.03 12.85 -14.19
CA SER A 836 -3.75 13.01 -12.91
C SER A 836 -3.96 11.82 -11.99
N LYS A 837 -2.95 11.44 -11.19
CA LYS A 837 -3.18 10.46 -10.10
C LYS A 837 -2.48 10.73 -8.75
N THR A 838 -1.44 11.56 -8.62
CA THR A 838 -0.74 11.80 -7.32
C THR A 838 -0.19 13.22 -7.17
N VAL A 839 -0.06 13.71 -5.93
CA VAL A 839 0.34 15.09 -5.60
C VAL A 839 1.62 15.11 -4.76
N GLY A 840 2.65 15.87 -5.15
CA GLY A 840 3.98 15.81 -4.48
C GLY A 840 4.98 14.91 -5.21
N ASP A 841 4.54 14.14 -6.21
CA ASP A 841 5.43 13.47 -7.16
C ASP A 841 5.99 14.51 -8.15
N HIS A 842 7.11 15.12 -7.78
CA HIS A 842 7.73 16.23 -8.50
C HIS A 842 8.39 15.83 -9.83
N LEU A 843 8.29 14.56 -10.22
CA LEU A 843 8.89 13.95 -11.41
C LEU A 843 7.87 13.71 -12.55
N VAL A 844 6.57 13.99 -12.33
CA VAL A 844 5.51 13.76 -13.32
C VAL A 844 4.96 15.10 -13.86
N TYR A 845 4.91 15.24 -15.19
CA TYR A 845 4.38 16.42 -15.87
C TYR A 845 2.85 16.52 -15.78
N GLY A 846 2.36 17.65 -15.25
CA GLY A 846 1.03 18.15 -15.63
C GLY A 846 0.03 18.63 -14.57
N ILE A 847 0.35 18.94 -13.29
CA ILE A 847 -0.71 19.34 -12.32
C ILE A 847 -0.34 20.43 -11.30
N ASP A 848 -0.91 21.65 -11.47
CA ASP A 848 -1.11 22.74 -10.48
C ASP A 848 -2.49 22.70 -9.80
N ILE A 849 -2.93 21.53 -9.34
CA ILE A 849 -4.22 21.50 -8.64
C ILE A 849 -4.02 22.05 -7.22
N LYS A 850 -4.35 23.34 -7.06
CA LYS A 850 -4.62 23.92 -5.74
C LYS A 850 -5.75 23.13 -5.08
N ALA A 851 -5.64 22.89 -3.78
CA ALA A 851 -6.74 22.36 -3.01
C ALA A 851 -7.88 23.39 -3.05
N GLN A 852 -8.91 23.14 -3.87
CA GLN A 852 -10.07 24.03 -3.93
C GLN A 852 -11.10 23.54 -2.90
N PRO A 853 -11.52 24.39 -1.96
CA PRO A 853 -12.59 24.04 -1.04
C PRO A 853 -13.91 24.04 -1.80
N MET A 854 -14.67 22.97 -1.60
CA MET A 854 -16.01 22.78 -2.10
C MET A 854 -16.94 22.53 -0.91
N SER A 855 -18.24 22.69 -1.12
CA SER A 855 -19.24 22.41 -0.10
C SER A 855 -20.35 21.54 -0.67
N LEU A 856 -20.93 20.71 0.18
CA LEU A 856 -22.15 19.97 -0.10
C LEU A 856 -22.99 19.88 1.18
N GLU A 857 -24.28 19.60 0.99
CA GLU A 857 -25.22 19.36 2.08
C GLU A 857 -25.64 17.88 2.08
N ILE A 858 -25.74 17.31 3.28
CA ILE A 858 -26.24 15.97 3.57
C ILE A 858 -27.77 15.99 3.52
N GLU A 859 -28.33 15.14 2.66
CA GLU A 859 -29.78 14.98 2.51
C GLU A 859 -30.37 14.11 3.62
N GLU A 860 -31.68 14.20 3.89
CA GLU A 860 -32.35 13.43 4.96
C GLU A 860 -32.23 11.91 4.81
N ASN A 861 -32.02 11.42 3.59
CA ASN A 861 -31.90 9.98 3.30
C ASN A 861 -30.46 9.49 3.15
N ASP A 862 -29.46 10.38 3.29
CA ASP A 862 -28.05 10.02 3.26
C ASP A 862 -27.68 9.30 4.57
N ARG A 863 -26.88 8.24 4.45
CA ARG A 863 -26.60 7.31 5.56
C ARG A 863 -25.13 7.16 5.88
N PHE A 864 -24.29 7.03 4.85
CA PHE A 864 -22.84 6.97 5.03
C PHE A 864 -22.16 7.96 4.11
N LEU A 865 -21.16 8.66 4.65
CA LEU A 865 -20.15 9.35 3.86
C LEU A 865 -18.88 8.48 3.89
N VAL A 866 -18.43 8.07 2.72
CA VAL A 866 -17.31 7.15 2.55
C VAL A 866 -16.20 7.79 1.73
N MET A 867 -14.97 7.71 2.22
CA MET A 867 -13.76 8.13 1.52
C MET A 867 -12.94 6.89 1.15
N LEU A 868 -12.52 6.78 -0.11
CA LEU A 868 -11.84 5.60 -0.66
C LEU A 868 -10.57 5.98 -1.39
N SER A 869 -9.51 5.17 -1.24
CA SER A 869 -8.34 5.18 -2.14
C SER A 869 -8.71 4.69 -3.55
N ALA A 870 -7.86 5.00 -4.53
CA ALA A 870 -8.06 4.61 -5.92
C ALA A 870 -8.21 3.09 -6.09
N SER A 871 -7.36 2.36 -5.36
CA SER A 871 -7.25 0.91 -5.33
C SER A 871 -8.49 0.17 -4.84
N VAL A 872 -9.38 0.87 -4.14
CA VAL A 872 -10.67 0.33 -3.69
C VAL A 872 -11.73 0.72 -4.71
N PHE A 873 -11.80 2.00 -5.09
CA PHE A 873 -12.79 2.48 -6.04
C PHE A 873 -12.72 1.78 -7.40
N GLU A 874 -11.52 1.54 -7.93
CA GLU A 874 -11.33 0.90 -9.24
C GLU A 874 -11.70 -0.60 -9.25
N MET A 875 -11.80 -1.22 -8.07
CA MET A 875 -12.07 -2.66 -7.91
C MET A 875 -13.54 -2.98 -7.66
N LEU A 876 -14.40 -1.97 -7.51
CA LEU A 876 -15.82 -2.16 -7.23
C LEU A 876 -16.68 -1.45 -8.28
N SER A 877 -17.79 -2.08 -8.69
CA SER A 877 -18.85 -1.35 -9.40
C SER A 877 -19.62 -0.46 -8.42
N MET A 878 -20.24 0.62 -8.92
CA MET A 878 -21.12 1.46 -8.10
C MET A 878 -22.29 0.67 -7.52
N ASP A 879 -22.80 -0.34 -8.22
CA ASP A 879 -23.85 -1.21 -7.72
C ASP A 879 -23.37 -2.06 -6.53
N GLN A 880 -22.13 -2.57 -6.58
CA GLN A 880 -21.52 -3.31 -5.46
C GLN A 880 -21.29 -2.40 -4.25
N PHE A 881 -20.80 -1.18 -4.49
CA PHE A 881 -20.61 -0.19 -3.44
C PHE A 881 -21.94 0.18 -2.76
N ASP A 882 -22.98 0.44 -3.56
CA ASP A 882 -24.34 0.74 -3.08
C ASP A 882 -24.90 -0.40 -2.24
N GLU A 883 -24.74 -1.64 -2.72
CA GLU A 883 -25.20 -2.84 -2.02
C GLU A 883 -24.50 -3.00 -0.65
N ILE A 884 -23.18 -2.82 -0.61
CA ILE A 884 -22.39 -2.86 0.62
C ILE A 884 -22.90 -1.82 1.62
N CYS A 885 -23.11 -0.58 1.17
CA CYS A 885 -23.57 0.50 2.04
C CYS A 885 -25.02 0.31 2.52
N CYS A 886 -25.89 -0.25 1.67
CA CYS A 886 -27.26 -0.58 2.05
C CYS A 886 -27.31 -1.68 3.14
N GLN A 887 -26.47 -2.72 3.00
CA GLN A 887 -26.46 -3.87 3.91
C GLN A 887 -25.70 -3.62 5.21
N ALA A 888 -24.72 -2.72 5.20
CA ALA A 888 -23.95 -2.35 6.37
C ALA A 888 -24.86 -1.77 7.46
N LYS A 889 -24.64 -2.12 8.73
CA LYS A 889 -25.37 -1.53 9.86
C LYS A 889 -24.63 -0.34 10.44
N THR A 890 -23.32 -0.43 10.48
CA THR A 890 -22.40 0.54 11.06
C THR A 890 -21.36 0.98 10.04
N ALA A 891 -20.70 2.11 10.29
CA ALA A 891 -19.54 2.54 9.50
C ALA A 891 -18.44 1.45 9.40
N ASN A 892 -18.29 0.62 10.44
CA ASN A 892 -17.31 -0.47 10.44
C ASN A 892 -17.66 -1.59 9.45
N ASP A 893 -18.95 -1.89 9.29
CA ASP A 893 -19.39 -2.90 8.32
C ASP A 893 -19.09 -2.44 6.88
N VAL A 894 -19.32 -1.16 6.59
CA VAL A 894 -18.98 -0.54 5.29
C VAL A 894 -17.48 -0.68 5.02
N VAL A 895 -16.65 -0.23 5.96
CA VAL A 895 -15.18 -0.24 5.82
C VAL A 895 -14.66 -1.66 5.59
N MET A 896 -15.12 -2.62 6.39
CA MET A 896 -14.64 -4.00 6.30
C MET A 896 -15.09 -4.65 5.00
N ALA A 897 -16.35 -4.49 4.61
CA ALA A 897 -16.86 -5.02 3.36
C ALA A 897 -16.09 -4.45 2.15
N LEU A 898 -15.91 -3.14 2.07
CA LEU A 898 -15.17 -2.51 0.96
C LEU A 898 -13.71 -2.96 0.89
N LYS A 899 -13.03 -3.05 2.05
CA LYS A 899 -11.67 -3.59 2.13
C LYS A 899 -11.60 -5.01 1.57
N TYR A 900 -12.46 -5.90 2.05
CA TYR A 900 -12.41 -7.32 1.66
C TYR A 900 -12.86 -7.55 0.23
N THR A 901 -13.82 -6.77 -0.28
CA THR A 901 -14.19 -6.82 -1.70
C THR A 901 -13.04 -6.37 -2.59
N ALA A 902 -12.33 -5.30 -2.24
CA ALA A 902 -11.15 -4.86 -2.98
C ALA A 902 -10.02 -5.91 -2.95
N MET A 903 -9.80 -6.57 -1.81
CA MET A 903 -8.84 -7.69 -1.72
C MET A 903 -9.26 -8.90 -2.56
N ALA A 904 -10.54 -9.27 -2.53
CA ALA A 904 -11.06 -10.40 -3.30
C ALA A 904 -10.95 -10.17 -4.82
N ASN A 905 -11.02 -8.91 -5.25
CA ASN A 905 -10.83 -8.51 -6.64
C ASN A 905 -9.35 -8.31 -7.03
N MET A 906 -8.41 -8.81 -6.20
CA MET A 906 -6.96 -8.83 -6.46
C MET A 906 -6.34 -7.44 -6.62
N SER A 907 -6.74 -6.47 -5.79
CA SER A 907 -6.07 -5.16 -5.75
C SER A 907 -4.61 -5.30 -5.31
N SER A 908 -3.66 -4.98 -6.19
CA SER A 908 -2.22 -5.08 -5.89
C SER A 908 -1.64 -3.87 -5.12
N ASP A 909 -2.49 -2.91 -4.75
CA ASP A 909 -2.08 -1.66 -4.10
C ASP A 909 -2.45 -1.62 -2.59
N ASN A 910 -2.05 -0.57 -1.88
CA ASN A 910 -2.54 -0.31 -0.52
C ASN A 910 -4.04 -0.02 -0.55
N ILE A 911 -4.78 -0.50 0.44
CA ILE A 911 -6.23 -0.35 0.57
C ILE A 911 -6.52 0.57 1.74
N SER A 912 -7.10 1.73 1.46
CA SER A 912 -7.45 2.72 2.48
C SER A 912 -8.90 3.19 2.34
N VAL A 913 -9.66 3.11 3.44
CA VAL A 913 -11.09 3.44 3.49
C VAL A 913 -11.42 4.14 4.80
N ILE A 914 -12.26 5.17 4.75
CA ILE A 914 -12.91 5.80 5.91
C ILE A 914 -14.42 5.81 5.65
N ALA A 915 -15.22 5.41 6.63
CA ALA A 915 -16.67 5.60 6.58
C ALA A 915 -17.15 6.36 7.83
N ILE A 916 -18.08 7.27 7.61
CA ILE A 916 -18.75 8.06 8.63
C ILE A 916 -20.24 7.74 8.55
N GLU A 917 -20.82 7.34 9.68
CA GLU A 917 -22.26 7.19 9.84
C GLU A 917 -22.89 8.58 10.01
N LEU A 918 -23.76 8.94 9.07
CA LEU A 918 -24.49 10.19 9.07
C LEU A 918 -25.73 9.97 9.94
N THR A 919 -25.68 10.41 11.20
CA THR A 919 -26.82 10.34 12.11
C THR A 919 -27.99 11.14 11.53
N GLN A 920 -29.15 10.50 11.39
CA GLN A 920 -30.42 11.16 11.01
C GLN A 920 -30.91 12.13 12.09
#